data_AF-J3GTE6-F1
#
_entry.id   AF-J3GTE6-F1
#
_cell.length_a   1.000
_cell.length_b   1.000
_cell.length_c   1.000
_cell.angle_alpha   90.00
_cell.angle_beta   90.00
_cell.angle_gamma   90.00
#
_symmetry.space_group_name_H-M   'P 1'
#
loop_
_entity.id
_entity.type
_entity.pdbx_description
1 polymer ?
#
loop_
_entity_poly.entity_id
_entity_poly.type
_entity_poly.pdbx_seq_one_letter_code
_entity_poly.pdbx_strand_id
1 'polypeptide(L)'
;MALANVAFLAAINKKKVLVMDWDLEAPGLAYYFRGLLEPSHAKELKDWPGLLDLVVDWCDVVSEESSEERIAAGIDKVSKGEVFSEVVRPLVGEGLFEAELTLDYIGTGARLVGAEKKVSYEDVLTQFSWVDFFAQKSGGFFLNELRRWAKKNYDLILIDSRTGFADVAGICTMQLPDEVALCFILNRQNIDGVARVSAAIREKRNDELVIRAVPMRVTRTDTKEGSDARARAIAELTKVGGFSVSGINDDLKNLIIPTYDDAPFYETLAPFAAMSDIGYDAFTMNYVRLASNLLGEELAVPTFDSEMIGIVKRRLVPRYVTLEYLKGLEAETPESAFSELGALIDSAYDSVLAGESIGSDYVDALVHAVTAIGDALDPFETNDLVGRSLDLLRALSAIDQDEWRPRLISSIQEFLDSAISIFIQDEDQLSLLEELDFLLAESGALVNKIKRLTYKRKVVRLYLSKSDLVLANQVLEEYGLIYKEVIDLNRTLPADLERLLVESRVEAFMLQAELDILKGSKKSGYSNYGRALKILQDSGLDMSYEAIRSLGFEVAYKLSSAPGNFVDKISAAQYALMAVTKFGSFHNLVIRFVGLSSSITNSQSPELCLEFLNKIAQFPDPRALSYFINYYGRSYRSADALLSAVLMLSNIAARVDDYPVVMESFGFFSNVLGGVAKSVSRRRQVLNTKQKADYERKWVDLITLYAGCGVDVNALESAYKYGSALSAREAIKFAGEDNEQ
;
A
#
# COMPACT_ATOMS: atom_id res chain seq x y z
N MET A 1 26.47 22.46 3.58
CA MET A 1 25.19 23.22 3.57
C MET A 1 25.31 24.64 3.00
N ALA A 2 26.12 25.53 3.58
CA ALA A 2 26.15 26.94 3.14
C ALA A 2 26.57 27.09 1.68
N LEU A 3 27.65 26.42 1.29
CA LEU A 3 28.13 26.38 -0.09
C LEU A 3 27.04 25.88 -1.05
N ALA A 4 26.39 24.75 -0.73
CA ALA A 4 25.32 24.19 -1.56
C ALA A 4 24.13 25.15 -1.75
N ASN A 5 23.73 25.86 -0.69
CA ASN A 5 22.66 26.86 -0.77
C ASN A 5 23.06 28.06 -1.63
N VAL A 6 24.27 28.60 -1.44
CA VAL A 6 24.77 29.71 -2.28
C VAL A 6 24.85 29.28 -3.74
N ALA A 7 25.32 28.06 -4.01
CA ALA A 7 25.41 27.49 -5.35
C ALA A 7 24.04 27.42 -6.03
N PHE A 8 23.06 26.80 -5.36
CA PHE A 8 21.72 26.65 -5.90
C PHE A 8 21.02 28.00 -6.10
N LEU A 9 21.11 28.90 -5.12
CA LEU A 9 20.46 30.21 -5.19
C LEU A 9 21.07 31.11 -6.27
N ALA A 10 22.37 30.99 -6.53
CA ALA A 10 23.00 31.66 -7.67
C ALA A 10 22.56 31.04 -9.01
N ALA A 11 22.50 29.72 -9.10
CA ALA A 11 22.09 29.01 -10.32
C ALA A 11 20.63 29.29 -10.70
N ILE A 12 19.69 29.23 -9.74
CA ILE A 12 18.28 29.57 -9.98
C ILE A 12 18.09 31.05 -10.36
N ASN A 13 19.03 31.92 -9.97
CA ASN A 13 19.15 33.30 -10.42
C ASN A 13 20.02 33.46 -11.69
N LYS A 14 20.10 32.39 -12.52
CA LYS A 14 20.71 32.38 -13.87
C LYS A 14 22.22 32.62 -13.92
N LYS A 15 22.94 32.42 -12.82
CA LYS A 15 24.41 32.35 -12.85
C LYS A 15 24.86 30.98 -13.31
N LYS A 16 25.95 30.93 -14.07
CA LYS A 16 26.65 29.68 -14.35
C LYS A 16 27.50 29.30 -13.15
N VAL A 17 27.09 28.28 -12.43
CA VAL A 17 27.72 27.88 -11.17
C VAL A 17 28.46 26.56 -11.35
N LEU A 18 29.71 26.53 -10.90
CA LEU A 18 30.49 25.30 -10.73
C LEU A 18 30.80 25.09 -9.25
N VAL A 19 30.44 23.91 -8.74
CA VAL A 19 30.83 23.46 -7.41
C VAL A 19 31.89 22.35 -7.51
N MET A 20 32.95 22.44 -6.72
CA MET A 20 34.00 21.43 -6.65
C MET A 20 34.11 20.90 -5.22
N ASP A 21 33.95 19.59 -5.01
CA ASP A 21 34.14 18.97 -3.69
C ASP A 21 35.63 18.62 -3.51
N TRP A 22 36.35 19.47 -2.78
CA TRP A 22 37.77 19.27 -2.47
C TRP A 22 37.98 18.60 -1.09
N ASP A 23 36.90 18.19 -0.40
CA ASP A 23 37.00 17.38 0.81
C ASP A 23 37.21 15.91 0.45
N LEU A 24 38.42 15.59 0.01
CA LEU A 24 38.79 14.23 -0.41
C LEU A 24 38.66 13.19 0.72
N GLU A 25 38.73 13.60 1.99
CA GLU A 25 38.65 12.67 3.11
C GLU A 25 37.21 12.31 3.50
N ALA A 26 36.27 13.23 3.29
CA ALA A 26 34.87 13.05 3.64
C ALA A 26 33.94 13.74 2.62
N PRO A 27 33.89 13.26 1.36
CA PRO A 27 33.02 13.81 0.33
C PRO A 27 31.56 13.84 0.78
N GLY A 28 30.94 15.00 0.64
CA GLY A 28 29.61 15.25 1.20
C GLY A 28 28.75 16.20 0.38
N LEU A 29 29.34 16.93 -0.57
CA LEU A 29 28.66 18.05 -1.20
C LEU A 29 27.47 17.63 -2.05
N ALA A 30 27.62 16.55 -2.82
CA ALA A 30 26.57 16.05 -3.72
C ALA A 30 25.26 15.67 -2.99
N TYR A 31 25.32 15.27 -1.72
CA TYR A 31 24.14 14.87 -0.95
C TYR A 31 23.12 16.00 -0.80
N TYR A 32 23.56 17.25 -0.70
CA TYR A 32 22.66 18.41 -0.59
C TYR A 32 21.80 18.62 -1.85
N PHE A 33 22.21 18.09 -2.99
CA PHE A 33 21.53 18.26 -4.28
C PHE A 33 20.69 17.03 -4.67
N ARG A 34 20.63 15.99 -3.83
CA ARG A 34 19.95 14.73 -4.13
C ARG A 34 18.49 14.92 -4.57
N GLY A 35 17.78 15.85 -3.94
CA GLY A 35 16.39 16.15 -4.30
C GLY A 35 16.22 16.71 -5.71
N LEU A 36 17.27 17.31 -6.29
CA LEU A 36 17.28 17.90 -7.62
C LEU A 36 17.59 16.90 -8.73
N LEU A 37 18.00 15.68 -8.37
CA LEU A 37 18.49 14.67 -9.30
C LEU A 37 17.50 13.52 -9.43
N GLU A 38 17.47 12.89 -10.60
CA GLU A 38 16.88 11.56 -10.71
C GLU A 38 17.69 10.54 -9.89
N PRO A 39 17.05 9.52 -9.30
CA PRO A 39 17.75 8.50 -8.51
C PRO A 39 18.91 7.81 -9.25
N SER A 40 18.76 7.58 -10.55
CA SER A 40 19.81 7.00 -11.42
C SER A 40 21.02 7.91 -11.53
N HIS A 41 20.82 9.19 -11.86
CA HIS A 41 21.89 10.18 -11.97
C HIS A 41 22.62 10.38 -10.63
N ALA A 42 21.89 10.45 -9.52
CA ALA A 42 22.50 10.56 -8.19
C ALA A 42 23.40 9.36 -7.84
N LYS A 43 23.09 8.17 -8.36
CA LYS A 43 23.91 6.96 -8.19
C LYS A 43 25.18 7.03 -9.05
N GLU A 44 25.06 7.48 -10.29
CA GLU A 44 26.18 7.61 -11.24
C GLU A 44 27.27 8.55 -10.72
N LEU A 45 26.92 9.62 -10.00
CA LEU A 45 27.88 10.56 -9.41
C LEU A 45 28.94 9.88 -8.51
N LYS A 46 28.64 8.74 -7.89
CA LYS A 46 29.59 8.01 -7.03
C LYS A 46 30.70 7.30 -7.82
N ASP A 47 30.40 6.90 -9.05
CA ASP A 47 31.32 6.16 -9.91
C ASP A 47 31.88 7.06 -11.02
N TRP A 48 31.52 8.35 -10.99
CA TRP A 48 31.95 9.35 -11.94
C TRP A 48 33.34 9.91 -11.59
N PRO A 49 34.26 10.08 -12.56
CA PRO A 49 35.57 10.66 -12.31
C PRO A 49 35.48 12.07 -11.70
N GLY A 50 36.43 12.39 -10.83
CA GLY A 50 36.49 13.67 -10.12
C GLY A 50 37.91 14.22 -9.98
N LEU A 51 38.14 15.04 -8.96
CA LEU A 51 39.40 15.73 -8.73
C LEU A 51 40.59 14.77 -8.53
N LEU A 52 40.39 13.66 -7.79
CA LEU A 52 41.44 12.68 -7.55
C LEU A 52 41.82 11.96 -8.85
N ASP A 53 40.83 11.56 -9.66
CA ASP A 53 41.07 10.99 -10.99
C ASP A 53 41.87 11.95 -11.87
N LEU A 54 41.46 13.23 -11.90
CA LEU A 54 42.13 14.29 -12.66
C LEU A 54 43.62 14.43 -12.31
N VAL A 55 43.97 14.48 -11.01
CA VAL A 55 45.37 14.65 -10.58
C VAL A 55 46.20 13.38 -10.77
N VAL A 56 45.59 12.21 -10.63
CA VAL A 56 46.26 10.91 -10.87
C VAL A 56 46.53 10.72 -12.35
N ASP A 57 45.53 10.93 -13.20
CA ASP A 57 45.68 10.83 -14.66
C ASP A 57 46.71 11.82 -15.18
N TRP A 58 46.79 13.02 -14.59
CA TRP A 58 47.84 13.97 -14.91
C TRP A 58 49.24 13.45 -14.53
N CYS A 59 49.41 12.92 -13.31
CA CYS A 59 50.67 12.33 -12.87
C CYS A 59 51.14 11.19 -13.80
N ASP A 60 50.21 10.39 -14.31
CA ASP A 60 50.48 9.32 -15.28
C ASP A 60 50.93 9.90 -16.62
N VAL A 61 50.30 10.98 -17.09
CA VAL A 61 50.67 11.68 -18.34
C VAL A 61 52.07 12.28 -18.28
N VAL A 62 52.48 12.83 -17.14
CA VAL A 62 53.81 13.45 -16.94
C VAL A 62 54.80 12.54 -16.20
N SER A 63 54.57 11.23 -16.25
CA SER A 63 55.50 10.22 -15.71
C SER A 63 56.81 10.19 -16.51
N GLU A 64 57.91 9.77 -15.87
CA GLU A 64 59.22 9.65 -16.52
C GLU A 64 59.22 8.63 -17.67
N GLU A 65 58.27 7.70 -17.64
CA GLU A 65 58.07 6.64 -18.62
C GLU A 65 57.26 7.11 -19.85
N SER A 66 56.67 8.31 -19.80
CA SER A 66 55.86 8.86 -20.89
C SER A 66 56.72 9.47 -22.01
N SER A 67 56.31 9.28 -23.27
CA SER A 67 56.98 9.90 -24.42
C SER A 67 56.73 11.41 -24.48
N GLU A 68 57.64 12.15 -25.12
CA GLU A 68 57.51 13.60 -25.30
C GLU A 68 56.21 13.97 -26.03
N GLU A 69 55.76 13.16 -27.00
CA GLU A 69 54.50 13.39 -27.71
C GLU A 69 53.28 13.25 -26.79
N ARG A 70 53.29 12.26 -25.88
CA ARG A 70 52.20 12.05 -24.91
C ARG A 70 52.11 13.21 -23.94
N ILE A 71 53.24 13.68 -23.42
CA ILE A 71 53.33 14.83 -22.52
C ILE A 71 52.81 16.09 -23.24
N ALA A 72 53.27 16.35 -24.47
CA ALA A 72 52.84 17.51 -25.25
C ALA A 72 51.32 17.49 -25.52
N ALA A 73 50.76 16.33 -25.88
CA ALA A 73 49.31 16.17 -26.07
C ALA A 73 48.53 16.38 -24.76
N GLY A 74 49.05 15.88 -23.63
CA GLY A 74 48.46 16.10 -22.32
C GLY A 74 48.43 17.57 -21.91
N ILE A 75 49.55 18.28 -22.09
CA ILE A 75 49.65 19.74 -21.86
C ILE A 75 48.63 20.49 -22.71
N ASP A 76 48.50 20.15 -24.00
CA ASP A 76 47.54 20.78 -24.91
C ASP A 76 46.09 20.56 -24.45
N LYS A 77 45.72 19.32 -24.09
CA LYS A 77 44.38 18.99 -23.56
C LYS A 77 44.06 19.76 -22.27
N VAL A 78 45.01 19.82 -21.33
CA VAL A 78 44.86 20.57 -20.07
C VAL A 78 44.72 22.07 -20.34
N SER A 79 45.54 22.62 -21.24
CA SER A 79 45.51 24.04 -21.62
C SER A 79 44.20 24.44 -22.30
N LYS A 80 43.58 23.53 -23.06
CA LYS A 80 42.25 23.72 -23.66
C LYS A 80 41.11 23.48 -22.67
N GLY A 81 41.41 22.82 -21.55
CA GLY A 81 40.45 22.44 -20.50
C GLY A 81 39.52 21.28 -20.89
N GLU A 82 39.95 20.45 -21.86
CA GLU A 82 39.19 19.29 -22.31
C GLU A 82 39.01 18.29 -21.16
N VAL A 83 40.10 17.98 -20.44
CA VAL A 83 40.08 17.04 -19.30
C VAL A 83 39.15 17.48 -18.18
N PHE A 84 39.04 18.78 -17.93
CA PHE A 84 38.15 19.30 -16.89
C PHE A 84 36.69 19.22 -17.32
N SER A 85 36.41 19.51 -18.60
CA SER A 85 35.06 19.48 -19.15
C SER A 85 34.50 18.05 -19.19
N GLU A 86 35.35 17.04 -19.40
CA GLU A 86 34.96 15.63 -19.42
C GLU A 86 34.43 15.12 -18.07
N VAL A 87 34.92 15.67 -16.96
CA VAL A 87 34.52 15.23 -15.61
C VAL A 87 33.36 16.01 -15.01
N VAL A 88 32.95 17.13 -15.62
CA VAL A 88 31.82 17.94 -15.14
C VAL A 88 30.51 17.16 -15.22
N ARG A 89 29.69 17.23 -14.17
CA ARG A 89 28.33 16.69 -14.16
C ARG A 89 27.30 17.71 -13.67
N PRO A 90 26.12 17.81 -14.32
CA PRO A 90 25.06 18.67 -13.82
C PRO A 90 24.46 18.10 -12.53
N LEU A 91 24.10 19.00 -11.60
CA LEU A 91 23.41 18.66 -10.34
C LEU A 91 21.89 18.93 -10.39
N VAL A 92 21.35 19.06 -11.59
CA VAL A 92 19.94 19.33 -11.84
C VAL A 92 19.44 18.35 -12.90
N GLY A 93 18.37 17.62 -12.58
CA GLY A 93 17.73 16.69 -13.52
C GLY A 93 17.04 17.42 -14.68
N GLU A 94 17.05 16.80 -15.85
CA GLU A 94 16.37 17.32 -17.04
C GLU A 94 14.87 17.50 -16.77
N GLY A 95 14.32 18.66 -17.16
CA GLY A 95 12.89 18.95 -17.04
C GLY A 95 12.39 19.26 -15.63
N LEU A 96 13.25 19.25 -14.59
CA LEU A 96 12.83 19.59 -13.22
C LEU A 96 12.46 21.08 -13.07
N PHE A 97 13.06 21.95 -13.87
CA PHE A 97 12.78 23.39 -13.90
C PHE A 97 12.42 23.82 -15.32
N GLU A 98 11.49 24.77 -15.46
CA GLU A 98 11.11 25.32 -16.78
C GLU A 98 12.27 26.01 -17.50
N ALA A 99 13.16 26.64 -16.75
CA ALA A 99 14.36 27.28 -17.25
C ALA A 99 15.58 26.38 -17.02
N GLU A 100 16.46 26.32 -18.03
CA GLU A 100 17.72 25.60 -17.92
C GLU A 100 18.62 26.26 -16.86
N LEU A 101 19.03 25.47 -15.86
CA LEU A 101 19.91 25.91 -14.77
C LEU A 101 21.30 25.33 -14.98
N THR A 102 22.32 26.19 -14.93
CA THR A 102 23.73 25.75 -14.96
C THR A 102 24.24 25.64 -13.53
N LEU A 103 24.10 24.44 -12.96
CA LEU A 103 24.69 24.06 -11.68
C LEU A 103 25.50 22.78 -11.90
N ASP A 104 26.79 22.98 -12.12
CA ASP A 104 27.72 21.94 -12.50
C ASP A 104 28.59 21.52 -11.33
N TYR A 105 29.07 20.28 -11.37
CA TYR A 105 29.81 19.64 -10.28
C TYR A 105 31.03 18.89 -10.77
N ILE A 106 32.12 19.03 -10.01
CA ILE A 106 33.27 18.12 -10.05
C ILE A 106 33.40 17.52 -8.65
N GLY A 107 33.20 16.20 -8.56
CA GLY A 107 33.32 15.48 -7.30
C GLY A 107 34.75 15.20 -6.89
N THR A 108 34.91 14.57 -5.72
CA THR A 108 36.23 14.20 -5.20
C THR A 108 36.92 13.12 -6.02
N GLY A 109 36.16 12.17 -6.58
CA GLY A 109 36.66 11.09 -7.44
C GLY A 109 35.69 9.93 -7.57
N ALA A 110 35.94 9.06 -8.54
CA ALA A 110 35.19 7.80 -8.68
C ALA A 110 35.59 6.81 -7.58
N ARG A 111 34.69 5.90 -7.20
CA ARG A 111 35.02 4.79 -6.29
C ARG A 111 36.21 3.94 -6.73
N LEU A 112 36.41 3.82 -8.05
CA LEU A 112 37.53 3.12 -8.66
C LEU A 112 38.28 4.07 -9.59
N VAL A 113 39.56 4.30 -9.27
CA VAL A 113 40.40 5.33 -9.89
C VAL A 113 41.50 4.68 -10.78
N GLY A 114 41.95 5.43 -11.78
CA GLY A 114 43.05 5.09 -12.69
C GLY A 114 42.61 4.44 -14.01
N ALA A 115 43.54 4.32 -14.96
CA ALA A 115 43.28 3.92 -16.36
C ALA A 115 42.51 2.58 -16.53
N GLU A 116 42.68 1.61 -15.62
CA GLU A 116 41.93 0.34 -15.65
C GLU A 116 40.76 0.27 -14.66
N LYS A 117 40.52 1.32 -13.85
CA LYS A 117 39.51 1.39 -12.78
C LYS A 117 39.55 0.18 -11.83
N LYS A 118 40.72 -0.12 -11.28
CA LYS A 118 40.94 -1.31 -10.42
C LYS A 118 41.30 -0.98 -8.97
N VAL A 119 41.68 0.25 -8.66
CA VAL A 119 42.14 0.65 -7.32
C VAL A 119 41.05 1.44 -6.63
N SER A 120 40.80 1.15 -5.35
CA SER A 120 39.80 1.88 -4.58
C SER A 120 40.19 3.33 -4.39
N TYR A 121 39.19 4.22 -4.29
CA TYR A 121 39.38 5.64 -3.99
C TYR A 121 40.26 5.86 -2.76
N GLU A 122 39.99 5.12 -1.69
CA GLU A 122 40.68 5.23 -0.40
C GLU A 122 42.16 4.83 -0.49
N ASP A 123 42.46 3.77 -1.24
CA ASP A 123 43.84 3.32 -1.46
C ASP A 123 44.64 4.36 -2.26
N VAL A 124 44.03 4.92 -3.32
CA VAL A 124 44.67 5.97 -4.13
C VAL A 124 44.91 7.22 -3.30
N LEU A 125 43.90 7.68 -2.55
CA LEU A 125 44.03 8.87 -1.70
C LEU A 125 45.15 8.71 -0.65
N THR A 126 45.25 7.52 -0.05
CA THR A 126 46.28 7.23 0.96
C THR A 126 47.70 7.23 0.37
N GLN A 127 47.84 6.81 -0.90
CA GLN A 127 49.14 6.70 -1.57
C GLN A 127 49.55 7.98 -2.30
N PHE A 128 48.61 8.88 -2.58
CA PHE A 128 48.88 10.08 -3.38
C PHE A 128 49.73 11.12 -2.61
N SER A 129 50.89 11.46 -3.17
CA SER A 129 51.82 12.45 -2.61
C SER A 129 51.59 13.83 -3.24
N TRP A 130 50.93 14.73 -2.49
CA TRP A 130 50.76 16.13 -2.89
C TRP A 130 52.11 16.85 -3.05
N VAL A 131 53.10 16.49 -2.23
CA VAL A 131 54.46 17.06 -2.32
C VAL A 131 55.09 16.74 -3.67
N ASP A 132 55.03 15.48 -4.12
CA ASP A 132 55.59 15.08 -5.41
C ASP A 132 54.79 15.64 -6.58
N PHE A 133 53.46 15.73 -6.43
CA PHE A 133 52.60 16.37 -7.42
C PHE A 133 53.07 17.80 -7.75
N PHE A 134 53.39 18.60 -6.74
CA PHE A 134 53.93 19.94 -6.94
C PHE A 134 55.40 19.96 -7.37
N ALA A 135 56.25 19.16 -6.71
CA ALA A 135 57.70 19.24 -6.90
C ALA A 135 58.18 18.61 -8.22
N GLN A 136 57.52 17.53 -8.66
CA GLN A 136 58.01 16.68 -9.76
C GLN A 136 57.02 16.56 -10.91
N LYS A 137 55.71 16.76 -10.68
CA LYS A 137 54.65 16.53 -11.68
C LYS A 137 54.02 17.81 -12.22
N SER A 138 54.68 18.96 -12.09
CA SER A 138 54.17 20.25 -12.58
C SER A 138 52.76 20.59 -12.09
N GLY A 139 52.39 20.17 -10.87
CA GLY A 139 51.03 20.35 -10.34
C GLY A 139 50.57 21.81 -10.27
N GLY A 140 51.50 22.76 -10.10
CA GLY A 140 51.20 24.20 -10.15
C GLY A 140 50.66 24.66 -11.50
N PHE A 141 51.16 24.11 -12.62
CA PHE A 141 50.63 24.37 -13.96
C PHE A 141 49.22 23.82 -14.10
N PHE A 142 49.02 22.54 -13.74
CA PHE A 142 47.73 21.85 -13.84
C PHE A 142 46.62 22.59 -13.10
N LEU A 143 46.83 22.93 -11.82
CA LEU A 143 45.86 23.64 -11.00
C LEU A 143 45.58 25.06 -11.51
N ASN A 144 46.59 25.71 -12.09
CA ASN A 144 46.39 27.02 -12.69
C ASN A 144 45.56 26.94 -13.98
N GLU A 145 45.74 25.92 -14.82
CA GLU A 145 44.86 25.70 -15.98
C GLU A 145 43.42 25.35 -15.55
N LEU A 146 43.24 24.51 -14.51
CA LEU A 146 41.93 24.25 -13.92
C LEU A 146 41.24 25.56 -13.52
N ARG A 147 41.97 26.44 -12.80
CA ARG A 147 41.47 27.75 -12.40
C ARG A 147 41.11 28.63 -13.59
N ARG A 148 41.96 28.71 -14.63
CA ARG A 148 41.68 29.52 -15.83
C ARG A 148 40.48 29.00 -16.61
N TRP A 149 40.38 27.68 -16.78
CA TRP A 149 39.24 27.05 -17.44
C TRP A 149 37.96 27.32 -16.67
N ALA A 150 37.95 27.14 -15.34
CA ALA A 150 36.75 27.35 -14.54
C ALA A 150 36.27 28.81 -14.63
N LYS A 151 37.18 29.78 -14.47
CA LYS A 151 36.89 31.22 -14.58
C LYS A 151 36.45 31.66 -15.98
N LYS A 152 36.79 30.90 -17.03
CA LYS A 152 36.36 31.19 -18.40
C LYS A 152 34.92 30.74 -18.66
N ASN A 153 34.47 29.68 -17.99
CA ASN A 153 33.20 29.01 -18.31
C ASN A 153 32.08 29.31 -17.31
N TYR A 154 32.40 29.73 -16.09
CA TYR A 154 31.45 29.93 -15.00
C TYR A 154 31.53 31.33 -14.39
N ASP A 155 30.37 31.84 -13.95
CA ASP A 155 30.25 33.14 -13.28
C ASP A 155 30.61 33.02 -11.79
N LEU A 156 30.32 31.87 -11.18
CA LEU A 156 30.60 31.58 -9.79
C LEU A 156 31.22 30.19 -9.66
N ILE A 157 32.38 30.11 -9.02
CA ILE A 157 33.07 28.86 -8.73
C ILE A 157 33.18 28.72 -7.22
N LEU A 158 32.63 27.64 -6.68
CA LEU A 158 32.61 27.35 -5.26
C LEU A 158 33.43 26.10 -4.97
N ILE A 159 34.35 26.20 -4.03
CA ILE A 159 35.28 25.15 -3.65
C ILE A 159 34.93 24.71 -2.22
N ASP A 160 34.53 23.45 -2.05
CA ASP A 160 34.29 22.89 -0.72
C ASP A 160 35.60 22.38 -0.14
N SER A 161 36.25 23.22 0.67
CA SER A 161 37.57 22.92 1.22
C SER A 161 37.48 22.12 2.52
N ARG A 162 38.40 21.16 2.70
CA ARG A 162 38.64 20.57 4.02
C ARG A 162 39.04 21.63 5.05
N THR A 163 38.58 21.48 6.29
CA THR A 163 39.02 22.33 7.40
C THR A 163 40.47 22.06 7.80
N GLY A 164 41.27 23.11 8.03
CA GLY A 164 42.59 22.99 8.66
C GLY A 164 43.74 23.59 7.85
N PHE A 165 44.97 23.21 8.22
CA PHE A 165 46.22 23.69 7.61
C PHE A 165 46.96 22.60 6.80
N ALA A 166 46.31 21.47 6.50
CA ALA A 166 46.91 20.37 5.74
C ALA A 166 47.28 20.80 4.30
N ASP A 167 48.14 20.02 3.62
CA ASP A 167 48.71 20.38 2.31
C ASP A 167 47.64 20.71 1.24
N VAL A 168 46.52 19.96 1.24
CA VAL A 168 45.36 20.21 0.34
C VAL A 168 44.61 21.49 0.71
N ALA A 169 44.54 21.84 2.00
CA ALA A 169 43.85 23.03 2.45
C ALA A 169 44.53 24.31 1.94
N GLY A 170 45.86 24.30 1.76
CA GLY A 170 46.59 25.41 1.13
C GLY A 170 46.17 25.66 -0.33
N ILE A 171 45.84 24.60 -1.08
CA ILE A 171 45.35 24.73 -2.46
C ILE A 171 44.04 25.50 -2.49
N CYS A 172 43.10 25.08 -1.64
CA CYS A 172 41.73 25.59 -1.60
C CYS A 172 41.60 26.96 -0.92
N THR A 173 42.57 27.37 -0.10
CA THR A 173 42.54 28.65 0.62
C THR A 173 43.54 29.68 0.10
N MET A 174 44.55 29.27 -0.66
CA MET A 174 45.64 30.17 -1.09
C MET A 174 45.96 30.13 -2.59
N GLN A 175 45.72 29.05 -3.33
CA GLN A 175 46.11 28.97 -4.76
C GLN A 175 44.94 29.21 -5.70
N LEU A 176 43.83 28.49 -5.51
CA LEU A 176 42.67 28.54 -6.38
C LEU A 176 41.78 29.79 -6.20
N PRO A 177 41.39 30.18 -4.97
CA PRO A 177 40.38 31.21 -4.77
C PRO A 177 40.85 32.64 -5.08
N ASP A 178 39.89 33.47 -5.48
CA ASP A 178 39.97 34.94 -5.44
C ASP A 178 39.38 35.52 -4.13
N GLU A 179 38.49 34.76 -3.48
CA GLU A 179 37.84 35.10 -2.22
C GLU A 179 37.71 33.85 -1.33
N VAL A 180 37.85 34.02 -0.02
CA VAL A 180 37.74 32.95 0.99
C VAL A 180 36.69 33.34 2.03
N ALA A 181 35.63 32.52 2.12
CA ALA A 181 34.60 32.62 3.15
C ALA A 181 34.95 31.73 4.35
N LEU A 182 35.41 32.35 5.45
CA LEU A 182 35.72 31.66 6.69
C LEU A 182 34.44 31.39 7.48
N CYS A 183 33.90 30.17 7.36
CA CYS A 183 32.72 29.74 8.09
C CYS A 183 33.10 29.27 9.51
N PHE A 184 32.44 29.78 10.56
CA PHE A 184 32.75 29.41 11.94
C PHE A 184 31.57 29.59 12.89
N ILE A 185 31.55 28.85 14.00
CA ILE A 185 30.63 29.11 15.12
C ILE A 185 31.29 30.02 16.16
N LEU A 186 30.50 30.77 16.93
CA LEU A 186 31.00 31.78 17.89
C LEU A 186 31.61 31.21 19.19
N ASN A 187 32.26 30.05 19.13
CA ASN A 187 33.04 29.53 20.24
C ASN A 187 34.52 29.94 20.13
N ARG A 188 35.26 29.89 21.25
CA ARG A 188 36.66 30.36 21.30
C ARG A 188 37.57 29.63 20.32
N GLN A 189 37.48 28.30 20.25
CA GLN A 189 38.35 27.49 19.40
C GLN A 189 38.16 27.81 17.91
N ASN A 190 36.92 28.01 17.48
CA ASN A 190 36.59 28.35 16.10
C ASN A 190 37.07 29.75 15.75
N ILE A 191 36.78 30.75 16.60
CA ILE A 191 37.27 32.14 16.44
C ILE A 191 38.80 32.17 16.32
N ASP A 192 39.50 31.56 17.28
CA ASP A 192 40.96 31.52 17.29
C ASP A 192 41.53 30.72 16.10
N GLY A 193 40.77 29.73 15.60
CA GLY A 193 41.09 28.96 14.40
C GLY A 193 41.02 29.81 13.13
N VAL A 194 39.86 30.43 12.86
CA VAL A 194 39.68 31.24 11.65
C VAL A 194 40.55 32.49 11.63
N ALA A 195 40.84 33.08 12.78
CA ALA A 195 41.77 34.21 12.86
C ALA A 195 43.20 33.80 12.44
N ARG A 196 43.66 32.62 12.85
CA ARG A 196 44.97 32.08 12.41
C ARG A 196 44.99 31.72 10.92
N VAL A 197 43.91 31.13 10.40
CA VAL A 197 43.81 30.82 8.97
C VAL A 197 43.86 32.11 8.15
N SER A 198 43.09 33.13 8.54
CA SER A 198 43.12 34.45 7.90
C SER A 198 44.52 35.07 7.90
N ALA A 199 45.21 35.02 9.04
CA ALA A 199 46.59 35.51 9.16
C ALA A 199 47.54 34.79 8.20
N ALA A 200 47.45 33.47 8.10
CA ALA A 200 48.30 32.66 7.23
C ALA A 200 48.03 32.91 5.74
N ILE A 201 46.77 33.13 5.35
CA ILE A 201 46.40 33.51 3.98
C ILE A 201 47.04 34.87 3.64
N ARG A 202 46.88 35.87 4.52
CA ARG A 202 47.46 37.20 4.33
C ARG A 202 48.98 37.18 4.30
N GLU A 203 49.64 36.34 5.09
CA GLU A 203 51.10 36.20 5.06
C GLU A 203 51.61 35.74 3.68
N LYS A 204 50.89 34.84 3.01
CA LYS A 204 51.31 34.29 1.71
C LYS A 204 50.80 35.08 0.49
N ARG A 205 49.59 35.63 0.55
CA ARG A 205 48.91 36.31 -0.57
C ARG A 205 48.70 37.81 -0.34
N ASN A 206 49.21 38.38 0.76
CA ASN A 206 48.96 39.76 1.18
C ASN A 206 47.45 40.07 1.15
N ASP A 207 47.07 41.27 0.70
CA ASP A 207 45.68 41.69 0.54
C ASP A 207 45.13 41.41 -0.89
N GLU A 208 45.77 40.52 -1.66
CA GLU A 208 45.29 40.16 -3.00
C GLU A 208 44.04 39.29 -2.98
N LEU A 209 43.73 38.68 -1.83
CA LEU A 209 42.62 37.76 -1.65
C LEU A 209 41.59 38.37 -0.69
N VAL A 210 40.33 38.40 -1.11
CA VAL A 210 39.24 38.88 -0.25
C VAL A 210 38.91 37.82 0.79
N ILE A 211 38.87 38.19 2.07
CA ILE A 211 38.54 37.26 3.16
C ILE A 211 37.26 37.76 3.82
N ARG A 212 36.23 36.90 3.92
CA ARG A 212 34.96 37.17 4.58
C ARG A 212 34.78 36.30 5.81
N ALA A 213 34.34 36.88 6.91
CA ALA A 213 33.98 36.15 8.11
C ALA A 213 32.49 35.78 8.07
N VAL A 214 32.15 34.50 8.10
CA VAL A 214 30.77 34.00 7.97
C VAL A 214 30.37 33.23 9.24
N PRO A 215 29.76 33.89 10.24
CA PRO A 215 29.33 33.20 11.45
C PRO A 215 28.11 32.33 11.18
N MET A 216 28.22 31.07 11.55
CA MET A 216 27.21 30.03 11.37
C MET A 216 26.55 29.69 12.70
N ARG A 217 25.29 29.22 12.64
CA ARG A 217 24.52 28.72 13.80
C ARG A 217 24.47 29.74 14.94
N VAL A 218 24.29 31.01 14.62
CA VAL A 218 24.16 32.07 15.63
C VAL A 218 22.74 32.06 16.21
N THR A 219 22.60 32.11 17.53
CA THR A 219 21.28 32.15 18.17
C THR A 219 20.48 33.36 17.69
N ARG A 220 19.19 33.15 17.39
CA ARG A 220 18.28 34.24 16.96
C ARG A 220 17.99 35.26 18.07
N THR A 221 18.14 34.85 19.32
CA THR A 221 17.99 35.71 20.50
C THR A 221 19.31 36.36 20.87
N ASP A 222 19.26 37.68 21.11
CA ASP A 222 20.40 38.42 21.63
C ASP A 222 20.58 38.10 23.12
N THR A 223 21.54 37.22 23.42
CA THR A 223 21.96 36.92 24.79
C THR A 223 23.22 37.71 25.15
N LYS A 224 23.45 37.93 26.46
CA LYS A 224 24.72 38.52 26.92
C LYS A 224 25.92 37.71 26.45
N GLU A 225 25.84 36.39 26.53
CA GLU A 225 26.89 35.47 26.07
C GLU A 225 27.13 35.60 24.56
N GLY A 226 26.08 35.71 23.75
CA GLY A 226 26.20 35.94 22.30
C GLY A 226 26.81 37.30 21.95
N SER A 227 26.54 38.34 22.76
CA SER A 227 27.20 39.64 22.62
C SER A 227 28.69 39.56 22.95
N ASP A 228 29.06 38.88 24.05
CA ASP A 228 30.45 38.70 24.46
C ASP A 228 31.24 37.88 23.42
N ALA A 229 30.61 36.84 22.86
CA ALA A 229 31.20 36.02 21.82
C ALA A 229 31.44 36.81 20.52
N ARG A 230 30.50 37.67 20.10
CA ARG A 230 30.68 38.60 18.96
C ARG A 230 31.78 39.60 19.23
N ALA A 231 31.84 40.19 20.43
CA ALA A 231 32.91 41.12 20.80
C ALA A 231 34.30 40.45 20.75
N ARG A 232 34.40 39.19 21.20
CA ARG A 232 35.63 38.40 21.05
C ARG A 232 35.97 38.14 19.59
N ALA A 233 35.00 37.75 18.77
CA ALA A 233 35.22 37.51 17.34
C ALA A 233 35.77 38.76 16.65
N ILE A 234 35.19 39.94 16.90
CA ILE A 234 35.70 41.22 16.40
C ILE A 234 37.15 41.44 16.86
N ALA A 235 37.43 41.27 18.16
CA ALA A 235 38.74 41.52 18.71
C ALA A 235 39.83 40.61 18.11
N GLU A 236 39.60 39.29 18.07
CA GLU A 236 40.58 38.32 17.58
C GLU A 236 40.73 38.36 16.05
N LEU A 237 39.64 38.50 15.29
CA LEU A 237 39.73 38.61 13.83
C LEU A 237 40.40 39.91 13.40
N THR A 238 40.26 40.99 14.16
CA THR A 238 41.01 42.24 13.92
C THR A 238 42.48 42.06 14.29
N LYS A 239 42.76 41.59 15.52
CA LYS A 239 44.11 41.54 16.08
C LYS A 239 45.01 40.51 15.41
N VAL A 240 44.48 39.30 15.17
CA VAL A 240 45.23 38.17 14.60
C VAL A 240 44.87 38.00 13.13
N GLY A 241 43.58 38.01 12.79
CA GLY A 241 43.12 37.75 11.42
C GLY A 241 43.36 38.88 10.41
N GLY A 242 43.77 40.06 10.86
CA GLY A 242 44.08 41.20 9.99
C GLY A 242 42.86 41.87 9.35
N PHE A 243 41.65 41.65 9.89
CA PHE A 243 40.45 42.34 9.43
C PHE A 243 40.46 43.81 9.87
N SER A 244 39.87 44.70 9.05
CA SER A 244 39.51 46.03 9.52
C SER A 244 38.29 45.97 10.43
N VAL A 245 38.20 46.87 11.42
CA VAL A 245 37.06 46.93 12.34
C VAL A 245 35.74 47.16 11.58
N SER A 246 35.74 47.99 10.54
CA SER A 246 34.55 48.20 9.71
C SER A 246 34.19 46.96 8.90
N GLY A 247 35.17 46.27 8.31
CA GLY A 247 34.95 45.06 7.51
C GLY A 247 34.36 43.92 8.32
N ILE A 248 34.93 43.63 9.50
CA ILE A 248 34.39 42.55 10.35
C ILE A 248 32.98 42.88 10.85
N ASN A 249 32.68 44.15 11.18
CA ASN A 249 31.33 44.52 11.59
C ASN A 249 30.31 44.39 10.45
N ASP A 250 30.71 44.68 9.21
CA ASP A 250 29.85 44.48 8.04
C ASP A 250 29.57 42.99 7.80
N ASP A 251 30.62 42.16 7.85
CA ASP A 251 30.52 40.71 7.73
C ASP A 251 29.61 40.10 8.81
N LEU A 252 29.83 40.47 10.08
CA LEU A 252 28.99 40.03 11.20
C LEU A 252 27.54 40.55 11.12
N LYS A 253 27.25 41.57 10.32
CA LYS A 253 25.89 42.07 10.14
C LYS A 253 25.20 41.36 8.97
N ASN A 254 25.90 41.18 7.86
CA ASN A 254 25.29 40.78 6.59
C ASN A 254 25.45 39.28 6.29
N LEU A 255 26.47 38.62 6.83
CA LEU A 255 26.82 37.23 6.50
C LEU A 255 26.43 36.22 7.58
N ILE A 256 25.84 36.64 8.70
CA ILE A 256 25.38 35.72 9.74
C ILE A 256 24.31 34.78 9.19
N ILE A 257 24.50 33.49 9.49
CA ILE A 257 23.48 32.45 9.35
C ILE A 257 23.00 32.02 10.75
N PRO A 258 21.75 32.35 11.12
CA PRO A 258 21.20 31.96 12.41
C PRO A 258 20.96 30.45 12.55
N THR A 259 20.70 29.99 13.78
CA THR A 259 20.16 28.65 14.03
C THR A 259 18.77 28.50 13.40
N TYR A 260 18.51 27.30 12.88
CA TYR A 260 17.22 26.89 12.33
C TYR A 260 16.79 25.62 13.06
N ASP A 261 15.72 25.73 13.85
CA ASP A 261 15.31 24.68 14.78
C ASP A 261 14.65 23.51 14.05
N ASP A 262 13.97 23.79 12.94
CA ASP A 262 13.26 22.81 12.11
C ASP A 262 14.16 22.24 10.97
N ALA A 263 15.48 22.23 11.18
CA ALA A 263 16.41 21.69 10.20
C ALA A 263 16.20 20.17 10.05
N PRO A 264 15.95 19.66 8.83
CA PRO A 264 15.81 18.22 8.62
C PRO A 264 17.13 17.49 8.90
N PHE A 265 17.02 16.21 9.27
CA PHE A 265 18.17 15.33 9.54
C PHE A 265 18.82 14.73 8.28
N TYR A 266 18.33 15.09 7.09
CA TYR A 266 18.91 14.74 5.81
C TYR A 266 19.46 15.99 5.11
N GLU A 267 20.46 15.83 4.25
CA GLU A 267 21.05 16.94 3.50
C GLU A 267 20.06 17.49 2.49
N THR A 268 19.75 18.79 2.59
CA THR A 268 18.88 19.48 1.64
C THR A 268 19.20 20.97 1.57
N LEU A 269 18.61 21.64 0.61
CA LEU A 269 18.71 23.08 0.41
C LEU A 269 17.58 23.79 1.19
N ALA A 270 17.88 24.97 1.72
CA ALA A 270 16.96 25.77 2.52
C ALA A 270 15.58 25.99 1.87
N PRO A 271 15.47 26.27 0.54
CA PRO A 271 14.18 26.40 -0.11
C PRO A 271 13.28 25.15 0.01
N PHE A 272 13.87 23.95 0.10
CA PHE A 272 13.13 22.69 0.20
C PHE A 272 12.93 22.22 1.65
N ALA A 273 13.68 22.81 2.59
CA ALA A 273 13.48 22.65 4.04
C ALA A 273 12.40 23.59 4.61
N ALA A 274 11.95 24.58 3.84
CA ALA A 274 10.92 25.52 4.25
C ALA A 274 9.60 24.79 4.60
N MET A 275 9.07 25.08 5.79
CA MET A 275 7.76 24.58 6.25
C MET A 275 6.60 25.50 5.86
N SER A 276 6.91 26.75 5.52
CA SER A 276 5.98 27.77 5.03
C SER A 276 6.32 28.17 3.59
N ASP A 277 5.57 29.13 3.06
CA ASP A 277 5.91 29.76 1.78
C ASP A 277 7.38 30.22 1.77
N ILE A 278 8.12 29.77 0.75
CA ILE A 278 9.55 30.01 0.54
C ILE A 278 9.85 31.50 0.49
N GLY A 279 8.93 32.32 -0.02
CA GLY A 279 9.07 33.77 -0.12
C GLY A 279 9.23 34.47 1.24
N TYR A 280 8.77 33.83 2.32
CA TYR A 280 8.81 34.36 3.69
C TYR A 280 9.65 33.50 4.64
N ASP A 281 10.25 32.42 4.14
CA ASP A 281 11.06 31.54 4.96
C ASP A 281 12.39 32.20 5.35
N ALA A 282 12.57 32.43 6.66
CA ALA A 282 13.76 33.11 7.17
C ALA A 282 15.05 32.35 6.87
N PHE A 283 15.01 31.01 6.82
CA PHE A 283 16.20 30.20 6.55
C PHE A 283 16.70 30.41 5.12
N THR A 284 15.78 30.35 4.15
CA THR A 284 16.02 30.68 2.75
C THR A 284 16.50 32.12 2.57
N MET A 285 15.83 33.10 3.18
CA MET A 285 16.21 34.52 3.08
C MET A 285 17.63 34.80 3.59
N ASN A 286 18.07 34.13 4.66
CA ASN A 286 19.43 34.28 5.18
C ASN A 286 20.48 33.79 4.16
N TYR A 287 20.20 32.69 3.46
CA TYR A 287 21.09 32.20 2.40
C TYR A 287 21.05 33.05 1.13
N VAL A 288 19.90 33.60 0.76
CA VAL A 288 19.80 34.59 -0.33
C VAL A 288 20.63 35.83 -0.01
N ARG A 289 20.58 36.33 1.23
CA ARG A 289 21.42 37.44 1.68
C ARG A 289 22.90 37.10 1.63
N LEU A 290 23.29 35.92 2.13
CA LEU A 290 24.69 35.47 2.08
C LEU A 290 25.18 35.40 0.62
N ALA A 291 24.44 34.72 -0.25
CA ALA A 291 24.77 34.60 -1.66
C ALA A 291 24.88 35.99 -2.32
N SER A 292 23.90 36.88 -2.09
CA SER A 292 23.92 38.22 -2.66
C SER A 292 25.16 39.03 -2.27
N ASN A 293 25.60 38.92 -1.01
CA ASN A 293 26.79 39.63 -0.52
C ASN A 293 28.12 39.04 -1.01
N LEU A 294 28.16 37.74 -1.31
CA LEU A 294 29.33 37.08 -1.89
C LEU A 294 29.44 37.35 -3.40
N LEU A 295 28.31 37.45 -4.12
CA LEU A 295 28.31 37.79 -5.54
C LEU A 295 28.41 39.31 -5.80
N GLY A 296 28.10 40.15 -4.80
CA GLY A 296 28.00 41.60 -4.99
C GLY A 296 26.78 42.04 -5.80
N GLU A 297 25.75 41.20 -5.86
CA GLU A 297 24.51 41.42 -6.62
C GLU A 297 23.31 40.94 -5.80
N GLU A 298 22.17 41.63 -5.88
CA GLU A 298 20.94 41.24 -5.18
C GLU A 298 20.26 40.07 -5.91
N LEU A 299 20.19 38.90 -5.26
CA LEU A 299 19.51 37.72 -5.79
C LEU A 299 18.04 37.69 -5.35
N ALA A 300 17.15 37.24 -6.24
CA ALA A 300 15.75 37.04 -5.91
C ALA A 300 15.52 35.75 -5.12
N VAL A 301 14.53 35.77 -4.22
CA VAL A 301 14.02 34.56 -3.56
C VAL A 301 13.25 33.74 -4.60
N PRO A 302 13.58 32.45 -4.78
CA PRO A 302 12.92 31.64 -5.79
C PRO A 302 11.47 31.27 -5.40
N THR A 303 10.63 31.09 -6.40
CA THR A 303 9.26 30.57 -6.25
C THR A 303 9.11 29.29 -7.07
N PHE A 304 8.40 28.31 -6.51
CA PHE A 304 8.23 27.00 -7.11
C PHE A 304 6.75 26.58 -7.06
N ASP A 305 6.31 25.81 -8.05
CA ASP A 305 4.99 25.17 -7.98
C ASP A 305 4.99 24.02 -6.95
N SER A 306 3.79 23.63 -6.51
CA SER A 306 3.61 22.59 -5.50
C SER A 306 3.97 21.19 -5.97
N GLU A 307 3.87 20.92 -7.27
CA GLU A 307 4.12 19.60 -7.85
C GLU A 307 5.63 19.30 -7.82
N MET A 308 6.45 20.25 -8.25
CA MET A 308 7.90 20.19 -8.22
C MET A 308 8.42 20.08 -6.79
N ILE A 309 7.90 20.89 -5.85
CA ILE A 309 8.25 20.75 -4.42
C ILE A 309 7.93 19.32 -3.94
N GLY A 310 6.79 18.76 -4.35
CA GLY A 310 6.41 17.37 -4.06
C GLY A 310 7.42 16.35 -4.60
N ILE A 311 7.88 16.51 -5.85
CA ILE A 311 8.90 15.65 -6.47
C ILE A 311 10.21 15.72 -5.68
N VAL A 312 10.72 16.93 -5.41
CA VAL A 312 11.98 17.14 -4.69
C VAL A 312 11.89 16.58 -3.28
N LYS A 313 10.79 16.82 -2.55
CA LYS A 313 10.59 16.29 -1.21
C LYS A 313 10.54 14.76 -1.20
N ARG A 314 9.80 14.12 -2.12
CA ARG A 314 9.76 12.64 -2.22
C ARG A 314 11.15 12.03 -2.40
N ARG A 315 12.02 12.66 -3.21
CA ARG A 315 13.41 12.23 -3.41
C ARG A 315 14.31 12.40 -2.17
N LEU A 316 13.89 13.23 -1.21
CA LEU A 316 14.61 13.53 0.03
C LEU A 316 14.11 12.73 1.24
N VAL A 317 12.91 12.13 1.19
CA VAL A 317 12.34 11.35 2.31
C VAL A 317 13.30 10.20 2.68
N PRO A 318 13.55 9.97 3.98
CA PRO A 318 14.34 8.83 4.42
C PRO A 318 13.79 7.52 3.86
N ARG A 319 14.64 6.76 3.19
CA ARG A 319 14.23 5.54 2.46
C ARG A 319 13.71 4.41 3.35
N TYR A 320 13.93 4.50 4.66
CA TYR A 320 13.52 3.51 5.65
C TYR A 320 13.12 4.21 6.95
N VAL A 321 11.96 3.83 7.49
CA VAL A 321 11.54 4.15 8.85
C VAL A 321 11.86 2.98 9.79
N THR A 322 11.83 3.20 11.11
CA THR A 322 12.03 2.10 12.06
C THR A 322 10.83 1.15 12.07
N LEU A 323 11.05 -0.11 12.45
CA LEU A 323 9.95 -1.07 12.63
C LEU A 323 8.93 -0.59 13.69
N GLU A 324 9.42 0.12 14.71
CA GLU A 324 8.57 0.75 15.75
C GLU A 324 7.69 1.85 15.17
N TYR A 325 8.19 2.60 14.19
CA TYR A 325 7.41 3.62 13.50
C TYR A 325 6.28 3.00 12.68
N LEU A 326 6.57 1.97 11.88
CA LEU A 326 5.56 1.24 11.10
C LEU A 326 4.44 0.71 12.00
N LYS A 327 4.81 0.15 13.16
CA LYS A 327 3.85 -0.30 14.16
C LYS A 327 3.04 0.84 14.77
N GLY A 328 3.63 2.03 14.89
CA GLY A 328 2.94 3.23 15.36
C GLY A 328 1.82 3.68 14.41
N LEU A 329 1.97 3.47 13.10
CA LEU A 329 0.97 3.83 12.09
C LEU A 329 -0.34 3.05 12.26
N GLU A 330 -0.33 1.89 12.91
CA GLU A 330 -1.55 1.12 13.23
C GLU A 330 -2.47 1.87 14.21
N ALA A 331 -1.94 2.81 14.99
CA ALA A 331 -2.67 3.59 15.99
C ALA A 331 -2.96 5.04 15.55
N GLU A 332 -2.47 5.43 14.38
CA GLU A 332 -2.66 6.76 13.78
C GLU A 332 -4.06 6.93 13.18
N THR A 333 -4.35 8.14 12.69
CA THR A 333 -5.58 8.37 11.92
C THR A 333 -5.52 7.62 10.57
N PRO A 334 -6.62 7.00 10.09
CA PRO A 334 -6.59 6.19 8.86
C PRO A 334 -6.08 6.97 7.64
N GLU A 335 -6.49 8.23 7.48
CA GLU A 335 -6.08 9.11 6.38
C GLU A 335 -4.56 9.37 6.37
N SER A 336 -3.98 9.63 7.56
CA SER A 336 -2.54 9.85 7.69
C SER A 336 -1.76 8.55 7.47
N ALA A 337 -2.23 7.45 8.07
CA ALA A 337 -1.62 6.14 7.93
C ALA A 337 -1.62 5.66 6.46
N PHE A 338 -2.72 5.89 5.72
CA PHE A 338 -2.81 5.59 4.29
C PHE A 338 -1.77 6.36 3.47
N SER A 339 -1.74 7.69 3.61
CA SER A 339 -0.79 8.53 2.86
C SER A 339 0.66 8.16 3.17
N GLU A 340 0.95 7.87 4.43
CA GLU A 340 2.30 7.58 4.88
C GLU A 340 2.77 6.19 4.49
N LEU A 341 1.96 5.15 4.69
CA LEU A 341 2.29 3.79 4.23
C LEU A 341 2.43 3.75 2.71
N GLY A 342 1.57 4.45 1.96
CA GLY A 342 1.70 4.55 0.50
C GLY A 342 3.07 5.10 0.09
N ALA A 343 3.50 6.21 0.70
CA ALA A 343 4.81 6.81 0.42
C ALA A 343 5.98 5.90 0.81
N LEU A 344 5.86 5.14 1.91
CA LEU A 344 6.89 4.21 2.36
C LEU A 344 7.01 2.98 1.45
N ILE A 345 5.89 2.47 0.94
CA ILE A 345 5.89 1.36 -0.03
C ILE A 345 6.47 1.83 -1.36
N ASP A 346 6.07 3.00 -1.86
CA ASP A 346 6.63 3.58 -3.09
C ASP A 346 8.16 3.77 -2.96
N SER A 347 8.62 4.30 -1.82
CA SER A 347 10.05 4.47 -1.54
C SER A 347 10.80 3.13 -1.47
N ALA A 348 10.18 2.10 -0.88
CA ALA A 348 10.76 0.76 -0.87
C ALA A 348 10.83 0.21 -2.30
N TYR A 349 9.76 0.32 -3.09
CA TYR A 349 9.71 -0.11 -4.48
C TYR A 349 10.78 0.56 -5.34
N ASP A 350 10.92 1.88 -5.24
CA ASP A 350 11.96 2.65 -5.93
C ASP A 350 13.37 2.20 -5.53
N SER A 351 13.57 1.83 -4.26
CA SER A 351 14.85 1.32 -3.78
C SER A 351 15.17 -0.06 -4.39
N VAL A 352 14.17 -0.93 -4.54
CA VAL A 352 14.32 -2.21 -5.25
C VAL A 352 14.68 -1.99 -6.72
N LEU A 353 13.97 -1.08 -7.41
CA LEU A 353 14.27 -0.73 -8.80
C LEU A 353 15.66 -0.10 -8.98
N ALA A 354 16.15 0.63 -7.97
CA ALA A 354 17.50 1.18 -7.94
C ALA A 354 18.60 0.12 -7.69
N GLY A 355 18.23 -1.14 -7.47
CA GLY A 355 19.14 -2.25 -7.16
C GLY A 355 19.71 -2.19 -5.74
N GLU A 356 18.98 -1.60 -4.80
CA GLU A 356 19.35 -1.55 -3.38
C GLU A 356 18.79 -2.76 -2.62
N SER A 357 19.55 -3.29 -1.66
CA SER A 357 19.03 -4.37 -0.81
C SER A 357 18.08 -3.79 0.23
N ILE A 358 16.90 -4.38 0.36
CA ILE A 358 15.95 -4.10 1.43
C ILE A 358 15.87 -5.31 2.34
N GLY A 359 15.89 -5.08 3.66
CA GLY A 359 15.77 -6.16 4.63
C GLY A 359 14.37 -6.78 4.66
N SER A 360 14.29 -8.10 4.75
CA SER A 360 13.01 -8.84 4.82
C SER A 360 12.15 -8.42 6.01
N ASP A 361 12.74 -8.18 7.18
CA ASP A 361 12.00 -7.70 8.36
C ASP A 361 11.27 -6.38 8.11
N TYR A 362 11.84 -5.49 7.30
CA TYR A 362 11.23 -4.20 6.98
C TYR A 362 10.05 -4.36 6.00
N VAL A 363 10.22 -5.17 4.96
CA VAL A 363 9.14 -5.46 4.00
C VAL A 363 8.01 -6.22 4.68
N ASP A 364 8.31 -7.18 5.54
CA ASP A 364 7.31 -7.91 6.33
C ASP A 364 6.52 -6.96 7.23
N ALA A 365 7.19 -5.98 7.87
CA ALA A 365 6.52 -4.95 8.66
C ALA A 365 5.66 -4.00 7.80
N LEU A 366 6.10 -3.62 6.60
CA LEU A 366 5.31 -2.80 5.68
C LEU A 366 4.03 -3.53 5.25
N VAL A 367 4.16 -4.77 4.79
CA VAL A 367 3.02 -5.60 4.36
C VAL A 367 2.07 -5.83 5.53
N HIS A 368 2.60 -6.10 6.73
CA HIS A 368 1.77 -6.26 7.92
C HIS A 368 1.00 -4.98 8.27
N ALA A 369 1.64 -3.82 8.21
CA ALA A 369 0.99 -2.55 8.50
C ALA A 369 -0.18 -2.26 7.53
N VAL A 370 -0.02 -2.60 6.24
CA VAL A 370 -1.11 -2.51 5.24
C VAL A 370 -2.30 -3.38 5.66
N THR A 371 -2.05 -4.64 6.01
CA THR A 371 -3.11 -5.54 6.48
C THR A 371 -3.77 -5.04 7.76
N ALA A 372 -2.98 -4.53 8.71
CA ALA A 372 -3.45 -4.09 10.02
C ALA A 372 -4.41 -2.89 9.95
N ILE A 373 -4.15 -1.94 9.04
CA ILE A 373 -5.02 -0.77 8.87
C ILE A 373 -6.16 -0.99 7.86
N GLY A 374 -6.11 -2.08 7.07
CA GLY A 374 -7.01 -2.31 5.94
C GLY A 374 -8.50 -2.36 6.29
N ASP A 375 -8.86 -2.79 7.50
CA ASP A 375 -10.25 -2.81 8.00
C ASP A 375 -10.76 -1.41 8.41
N ALA A 376 -9.85 -0.47 8.67
CA ALA A 376 -10.18 0.91 9.07
C ALA A 376 -10.30 1.87 7.88
N LEU A 377 -9.70 1.50 6.75
CA LEU A 377 -9.75 2.24 5.49
C LEU A 377 -10.99 1.89 4.67
N ASP A 378 -11.31 2.73 3.68
CA ASP A 378 -12.32 2.35 2.70
C ASP A 378 -11.78 1.30 1.70
N PRO A 379 -12.66 0.50 1.06
CA PRO A 379 -12.21 -0.62 0.22
C PRO A 379 -11.31 -0.21 -0.97
N PHE A 380 -11.44 1.01 -1.50
CA PHE A 380 -10.59 1.48 -2.59
C PHE A 380 -9.19 1.84 -2.10
N GLU A 381 -9.08 2.53 -0.97
CA GLU A 381 -7.81 2.84 -0.32
C GLU A 381 -7.06 1.56 0.08
N THR A 382 -7.75 0.59 0.69
CA THR A 382 -7.15 -0.69 1.04
C THR A 382 -6.66 -1.44 -0.21
N ASN A 383 -7.45 -1.43 -1.29
CA ASN A 383 -7.03 -2.05 -2.55
C ASN A 383 -5.80 -1.36 -3.16
N ASP A 384 -5.68 -0.03 -3.09
CA ASP A 384 -4.51 0.72 -3.56
C ASP A 384 -3.24 0.31 -2.80
N LEU A 385 -3.28 0.29 -1.46
CA LEU A 385 -2.13 -0.11 -0.65
C LEU A 385 -1.74 -1.57 -0.86
N VAL A 386 -2.72 -2.47 -0.99
CA VAL A 386 -2.45 -3.88 -1.31
C VAL A 386 -1.83 -4.00 -2.71
N GLY A 387 -2.33 -3.27 -3.69
CA GLY A 387 -1.74 -3.24 -5.04
C GLY A 387 -0.27 -2.86 -5.02
N ARG A 388 0.06 -1.76 -4.34
CA ARG A 388 1.46 -1.29 -4.18
C ARG A 388 2.34 -2.30 -3.45
N SER A 389 1.83 -2.93 -2.39
CA SER A 389 2.60 -3.93 -1.63
C SER A 389 2.85 -5.20 -2.43
N LEU A 390 1.89 -5.62 -3.26
CA LEU A 390 2.07 -6.72 -4.21
C LEU A 390 3.10 -6.38 -5.29
N ASP A 391 3.10 -5.16 -5.83
CA ASP A 391 4.11 -4.73 -6.81
C ASP A 391 5.52 -4.72 -6.22
N LEU A 392 5.67 -4.27 -4.97
CA LEU A 392 6.91 -4.41 -4.21
C LEU A 392 7.37 -5.86 -4.09
N LEU A 393 6.48 -6.76 -3.66
CA LEU A 393 6.80 -8.18 -3.51
C LEU A 393 7.10 -8.86 -4.87
N ARG A 394 6.46 -8.44 -5.96
CA ARG A 394 6.77 -8.90 -7.33
C ARG A 394 8.17 -8.47 -7.75
N ALA A 395 8.53 -7.21 -7.54
CA ALA A 395 9.87 -6.70 -7.87
C ALA A 395 10.96 -7.43 -7.06
N LEU A 396 10.72 -7.65 -5.77
CA LEU A 396 11.63 -8.42 -4.91
C LEU A 396 11.73 -9.90 -5.31
N SER A 397 10.61 -10.53 -5.66
CA SER A 397 10.59 -11.91 -6.15
C SER A 397 11.28 -12.08 -7.50
N ALA A 398 11.42 -11.03 -8.31
CA ALA A 398 12.22 -11.07 -9.53
C ALA A 398 13.73 -11.09 -9.23
N ILE A 399 14.15 -10.62 -8.06
CA ILE A 399 15.56 -10.58 -7.62
C ILE A 399 15.94 -11.88 -6.89
N ASP A 400 15.17 -12.27 -5.87
CA ASP A 400 15.36 -13.51 -5.12
C ASP A 400 14.02 -14.24 -4.96
N GLN A 401 13.85 -15.27 -5.78
CA GLN A 401 12.61 -16.06 -5.78
C GLN A 401 12.43 -16.88 -4.50
N ASP A 402 13.52 -17.37 -3.89
CA ASP A 402 13.42 -18.27 -2.74
C ASP A 402 13.00 -17.51 -1.47
N GLU A 403 13.49 -16.27 -1.31
CA GLU A 403 13.13 -15.41 -0.19
C GLU A 403 11.72 -14.80 -0.32
N TRP A 404 11.38 -14.29 -1.49
CA TRP A 404 10.22 -13.39 -1.63
C TRP A 404 8.96 -14.04 -2.21
N ARG A 405 9.09 -15.11 -3.01
CA ARG A 405 7.92 -15.82 -3.56
C ARG A 405 6.96 -16.32 -2.48
N PRO A 406 7.40 -16.91 -1.34
CA PRO A 406 6.48 -17.32 -0.29
C PRO A 406 5.66 -16.16 0.30
N ARG A 407 6.26 -14.97 0.41
CA ARG A 407 5.62 -13.74 0.91
C ARG A 407 4.61 -13.18 -0.07
N LEU A 408 4.97 -13.18 -1.37
CA LEU A 408 4.04 -12.82 -2.45
C LEU A 408 2.83 -13.74 -2.46
N ILE A 409 3.04 -15.06 -2.42
CA ILE A 409 1.95 -16.05 -2.33
C ILE A 409 1.07 -15.75 -1.12
N SER A 410 1.66 -15.60 0.07
CA SER A 410 0.90 -15.34 1.30
C SER A 410 0.04 -14.08 1.20
N SER A 411 0.60 -13.00 0.64
CA SER A 411 -0.08 -11.70 0.53
C SER A 411 -1.24 -11.76 -0.48
N ILE A 412 -1.05 -12.39 -1.64
CA ILE A 412 -2.13 -12.59 -2.62
C ILE A 412 -3.24 -13.47 -2.02
N GLN A 413 -2.88 -14.53 -1.29
CA GLN A 413 -3.85 -15.41 -0.63
C GLN A 413 -4.68 -14.65 0.41
N GLU A 414 -4.01 -13.92 1.31
CA GLU A 414 -4.67 -13.14 2.36
C GLU A 414 -5.62 -12.11 1.76
N PHE A 415 -5.21 -11.42 0.71
CA PHE A 415 -6.08 -10.47 0.01
C PHE A 415 -7.29 -11.15 -0.66
N LEU A 416 -7.09 -12.24 -1.43
CA LEU A 416 -8.17 -12.96 -2.12
C LEU A 416 -9.14 -13.70 -1.18
N ASP A 417 -8.72 -13.98 0.05
CA ASP A 417 -9.53 -14.62 1.08
C ASP A 417 -10.20 -13.59 2.02
N SER A 418 -9.80 -12.30 1.94
CA SER A 418 -10.40 -11.21 2.69
C SER A 418 -11.79 -10.81 2.17
N ALA A 419 -12.58 -10.12 3.00
CA ALA A 419 -13.84 -9.53 2.58
C ALA A 419 -13.67 -8.39 1.58
N ILE A 420 -12.48 -7.80 1.47
CA ILE A 420 -12.19 -6.67 0.58
C ILE A 420 -12.15 -7.12 -0.88
N SER A 421 -11.79 -8.37 -1.15
CA SER A 421 -11.67 -8.92 -2.51
C SER A 421 -12.98 -8.89 -3.32
N ILE A 422 -14.12 -8.62 -2.70
CA ILE A 422 -15.43 -8.51 -3.38
C ILE A 422 -15.68 -7.12 -3.96
N PHE A 423 -14.86 -6.13 -3.59
CA PHE A 423 -15.01 -4.73 -4.01
C PHE A 423 -14.14 -4.35 -5.22
N ILE A 424 -13.18 -5.21 -5.60
CA ILE A 424 -12.36 -5.02 -6.80
C ILE A 424 -13.08 -5.49 -8.06
N GLN A 425 -12.56 -5.12 -9.23
CA GLN A 425 -13.13 -5.58 -10.49
C GLN A 425 -12.89 -7.07 -10.68
N ASP A 426 -13.85 -7.77 -11.29
CA ASP A 426 -13.74 -9.20 -11.59
C ASP A 426 -12.48 -9.50 -12.42
N GLU A 427 -12.09 -8.60 -13.34
CA GLU A 427 -10.86 -8.68 -14.13
C GLU A 427 -9.60 -8.72 -13.26
N ASP A 428 -9.49 -7.81 -12.29
CA ASP A 428 -8.35 -7.73 -11.37
C ASP A 428 -8.28 -8.97 -10.48
N GLN A 429 -9.46 -9.42 -10.00
CA GLN A 429 -9.54 -10.64 -9.19
C GLN A 429 -9.14 -11.89 -9.98
N LEU A 430 -9.55 -11.99 -11.25
CA LEU A 430 -9.15 -13.08 -12.14
C LEU A 430 -7.65 -13.06 -12.38
N SER A 431 -7.05 -11.88 -12.63
CA SER A 431 -5.62 -11.75 -12.83
C SER A 431 -4.82 -12.23 -11.61
N LEU A 432 -5.24 -11.85 -10.40
CA LEU A 432 -4.61 -12.30 -9.15
C LEU A 432 -4.79 -13.82 -8.93
N LEU A 433 -5.96 -14.37 -9.25
CA LEU A 433 -6.21 -15.81 -9.14
C LEU A 433 -5.35 -16.63 -10.13
N GLU A 434 -5.13 -16.11 -11.34
CA GLU A 434 -4.27 -16.72 -12.37
C GLU A 434 -2.79 -16.65 -11.96
N GLU A 435 -2.33 -15.50 -11.48
CA GLU A 435 -0.98 -15.33 -10.94
C GLU A 435 -0.74 -16.29 -9.77
N LEU A 436 -1.68 -16.37 -8.83
CA LEU A 436 -1.59 -17.27 -7.70
C LEU A 436 -1.56 -18.75 -8.13
N ASP A 437 -2.37 -19.15 -9.11
CA ASP A 437 -2.35 -20.52 -9.64
C ASP A 437 -0.99 -20.88 -10.24
N PHE A 438 -0.39 -19.94 -10.99
CA PHE A 438 0.94 -20.09 -11.56
C PHE A 438 2.00 -20.27 -10.46
N LEU A 439 2.03 -19.38 -9.47
CA LEU A 439 2.99 -19.43 -8.35
C LEU A 439 2.87 -20.72 -7.53
N LEU A 440 1.65 -21.19 -7.28
CA LEU A 440 1.43 -22.44 -6.54
C LEU A 440 1.83 -23.68 -7.34
N ALA A 441 1.69 -23.65 -8.66
CA ALA A 441 1.98 -24.79 -9.54
C ALA A 441 3.46 -25.20 -9.55
N GLU A 442 4.38 -24.23 -9.42
CA GLU A 442 5.83 -24.47 -9.52
C GLU A 442 6.39 -25.40 -8.43
N SER A 443 5.86 -25.33 -7.21
CA SER A 443 6.36 -26.12 -6.07
C SER A 443 6.06 -27.63 -6.16
N GLY A 444 5.03 -28.03 -6.92
CA GLY A 444 4.51 -29.41 -6.96
C GLY A 444 3.95 -29.96 -5.62
N ALA A 445 4.02 -29.20 -4.52
CA ALA A 445 3.67 -29.65 -3.18
C ALA A 445 2.17 -29.97 -3.07
N LEU A 446 1.83 -31.06 -2.37
CA LEU A 446 0.44 -31.51 -2.20
C LEU A 446 -0.47 -30.42 -1.63
N VAL A 447 0.01 -29.68 -0.62
CA VAL A 447 -0.73 -28.57 0.00
C VAL A 447 -1.05 -27.49 -1.03
N ASN A 448 -0.12 -27.19 -1.93
CA ASN A 448 -0.32 -26.18 -2.98
C ASN A 448 -1.28 -26.70 -4.06
N LYS A 449 -1.26 -27.99 -4.41
CA LYS A 449 -2.29 -28.58 -5.27
C LYS A 449 -3.69 -28.46 -4.68
N ILE A 450 -3.84 -28.67 -3.37
CA ILE A 450 -5.13 -28.51 -2.67
C ILE A 450 -5.58 -27.04 -2.66
N LYS A 451 -4.66 -26.10 -2.42
CA LYS A 451 -4.94 -24.66 -2.52
C LYS A 451 -5.42 -24.27 -3.93
N ARG A 452 -4.76 -24.76 -4.98
CA ARG A 452 -5.16 -24.53 -6.39
C ARG A 452 -6.59 -24.99 -6.66
N LEU A 453 -7.03 -26.12 -6.12
CA LEU A 453 -8.42 -26.58 -6.26
C LEU A 453 -9.43 -25.56 -5.68
N THR A 454 -9.08 -24.85 -4.62
CA THR A 454 -9.93 -23.80 -4.04
C THR A 454 -9.99 -22.57 -4.94
N TYR A 455 -8.85 -22.09 -5.43
CA TYR A 455 -8.81 -20.90 -6.27
C TYR A 455 -9.41 -21.15 -7.66
N LYS A 456 -9.23 -22.34 -8.26
CA LYS A 456 -9.92 -22.72 -9.51
C LYS A 456 -11.45 -22.65 -9.37
N ARG A 457 -12.01 -23.05 -8.23
CA ARG A 457 -13.46 -22.92 -7.98
C ARG A 457 -13.90 -21.46 -7.86
N LYS A 458 -13.09 -20.59 -7.25
CA LYS A 458 -13.33 -19.13 -7.22
C LYS A 458 -13.35 -18.57 -8.65
N VAL A 459 -12.39 -18.92 -9.50
CA VAL A 459 -12.35 -18.53 -10.92
C VAL A 459 -13.61 -18.98 -11.66
N VAL A 460 -14.06 -20.23 -11.47
CA VAL A 460 -15.29 -20.73 -12.10
C VAL A 460 -16.52 -19.91 -11.67
N ARG A 461 -16.63 -19.52 -10.39
CA ARG A 461 -17.73 -18.67 -9.91
C ARG A 461 -17.75 -17.31 -10.63
N LEU A 462 -16.59 -16.68 -10.81
CA LEU A 462 -16.47 -15.40 -11.52
C LEU A 462 -16.85 -15.54 -13.00
N TYR A 463 -16.42 -16.60 -13.68
CA TYR A 463 -16.85 -16.82 -15.06
C TYR A 463 -18.35 -17.10 -15.17
N LEU A 464 -18.94 -17.84 -14.22
CA LEU A 464 -20.38 -18.08 -14.18
C LEU A 464 -21.18 -16.81 -13.91
N SER A 465 -20.74 -15.92 -13.01
CA SER A 465 -21.42 -14.64 -12.76
C SER A 465 -21.41 -13.74 -14.01
N LYS A 466 -20.33 -13.78 -14.79
CA LYS A 466 -20.18 -13.06 -16.07
C LYS A 466 -20.82 -13.79 -17.27
N SER A 467 -21.45 -14.95 -17.05
CA SER A 467 -22.03 -15.80 -18.10
C SER A 467 -21.02 -16.29 -19.15
N ASP A 468 -19.73 -16.37 -18.82
CA ASP A 468 -18.70 -16.97 -19.66
C ASP A 468 -18.64 -18.49 -19.45
N LEU A 469 -19.54 -19.19 -20.14
CA LEU A 469 -19.71 -20.64 -19.99
C LEU A 469 -18.58 -21.45 -20.67
N VAL A 470 -17.77 -20.82 -21.52
CA VAL A 470 -16.66 -21.50 -22.20
C VAL A 470 -15.48 -21.57 -21.26
N LEU A 471 -15.06 -20.42 -20.71
CA LEU A 471 -13.95 -20.36 -19.76
C LEU A 471 -14.28 -21.09 -18.46
N ALA A 472 -15.50 -20.95 -17.93
CA ALA A 472 -15.93 -21.72 -16.76
C ALA A 472 -15.78 -23.24 -16.95
N ASN A 473 -16.06 -23.74 -18.16
CA ASN A 473 -15.91 -25.16 -18.47
C ASN A 473 -14.45 -25.60 -18.54
N GLN A 474 -13.60 -24.80 -19.20
CA GLN A 474 -12.17 -25.07 -19.31
C GLN A 474 -11.53 -25.16 -17.92
N VAL A 475 -11.85 -24.22 -17.04
CA VAL A 475 -11.31 -24.20 -15.67
C VAL A 475 -11.81 -25.39 -14.84
N LEU A 476 -13.05 -25.87 -15.04
CA LEU A 476 -13.54 -27.09 -14.40
C LEU A 476 -12.85 -28.36 -14.92
N GLU A 477 -12.47 -28.40 -16.20
CA GLU A 477 -11.67 -29.49 -16.76
C GLU A 477 -10.26 -29.52 -16.15
N GLU A 478 -9.60 -28.35 -16.05
CA GLU A 478 -8.31 -28.20 -15.35
C GLU A 478 -8.39 -28.60 -13.87
N TYR A 479 -9.43 -28.15 -13.16
CA TYR A 479 -9.71 -28.59 -11.80
C TYR A 479 -9.78 -30.12 -11.72
N GLY A 480 -10.44 -30.77 -12.69
CA GLY A 480 -10.57 -32.22 -12.75
C GLY A 480 -9.22 -32.94 -12.87
N LEU A 481 -8.29 -32.39 -13.65
CA LEU A 481 -6.92 -32.90 -13.80
C LEU A 481 -6.14 -32.79 -12.49
N ILE A 482 -6.12 -31.60 -11.86
CA ILE A 482 -5.44 -31.37 -10.58
C ILE A 482 -6.02 -32.29 -9.49
N TYR A 483 -7.35 -32.41 -9.44
CA TYR A 483 -8.03 -33.25 -8.45
C TYR A 483 -7.64 -34.73 -8.60
N LYS A 484 -7.53 -35.21 -9.84
CA LYS A 484 -7.09 -36.58 -10.12
C LYS A 484 -5.65 -36.80 -9.64
N GLU A 485 -4.74 -35.87 -9.91
CA GLU A 485 -3.36 -35.96 -9.42
C GLU A 485 -3.29 -36.01 -7.89
N VAL A 486 -4.11 -35.22 -7.19
CA VAL A 486 -4.14 -35.20 -5.72
C VAL A 486 -4.58 -36.56 -5.15
N ILE A 487 -5.59 -37.19 -5.75
CA ILE A 487 -6.05 -38.53 -5.34
C ILE A 487 -5.02 -39.61 -5.67
N ASP A 488 -4.42 -39.55 -6.87
CA ASP A 488 -3.45 -40.56 -7.32
C ASP A 488 -2.18 -40.54 -6.45
N LEU A 489 -1.81 -39.38 -5.91
CA LEU A 489 -0.62 -39.18 -5.07
C LEU A 489 -0.76 -39.69 -3.63
N ASN A 490 -1.96 -39.93 -3.09
CA ASN A 490 -2.09 -40.26 -1.67
C ASN A 490 -3.27 -41.18 -1.32
N ARG A 491 -2.95 -42.32 -0.69
CA ARG A 491 -3.94 -43.30 -0.18
C ARG A 491 -4.49 -42.96 1.21
N THR A 492 -3.83 -42.09 1.99
CA THR A 492 -4.30 -41.65 3.31
C THR A 492 -3.91 -40.20 3.56
N LEU A 493 -4.90 -39.33 3.69
CA LEU A 493 -4.72 -37.91 4.03
C LEU A 493 -5.04 -37.68 5.51
N PRO A 494 -4.42 -36.67 6.15
CA PRO A 494 -4.90 -36.13 7.41
C PRO A 494 -6.38 -35.72 7.30
N ALA A 495 -7.14 -35.89 8.39
CA ALA A 495 -8.60 -35.65 8.40
C ALA A 495 -8.98 -34.23 7.93
N ASP A 496 -8.18 -33.21 8.26
CA ASP A 496 -8.43 -31.83 7.82
C ASP A 496 -8.27 -31.65 6.29
N LEU A 497 -7.27 -32.32 5.69
CA LEU A 497 -7.07 -32.27 4.24
C LEU A 497 -8.11 -33.11 3.50
N GLU A 498 -8.52 -34.24 4.08
CA GLU A 498 -9.63 -35.04 3.56
C GLU A 498 -10.94 -34.23 3.55
N ARG A 499 -11.23 -33.51 4.63
CA ARG A 499 -12.38 -32.59 4.70
C ARG A 499 -12.34 -31.55 3.58
N LEU A 500 -11.22 -30.83 3.44
CA LEU A 500 -11.05 -29.80 2.41
C LEU A 500 -11.22 -30.36 0.98
N LEU A 501 -10.77 -31.58 0.72
CA LEU A 501 -10.98 -32.23 -0.58
C LEU A 501 -12.43 -32.61 -0.83
N VAL A 502 -13.15 -33.10 0.19
CA VAL A 502 -14.59 -33.37 0.05
C VAL A 502 -15.36 -32.08 -0.20
N GLU A 503 -15.10 -31.03 0.58
CA GLU A 503 -15.68 -29.70 0.37
C GLU A 503 -15.42 -29.22 -1.07
N SER A 504 -14.17 -29.32 -1.50
CA SER A 504 -13.77 -28.95 -2.86
C SER A 504 -14.52 -29.73 -3.92
N ARG A 505 -14.63 -31.04 -3.76
CA ARG A 505 -15.27 -31.90 -4.75
C ARG A 505 -16.77 -31.67 -4.82
N VAL A 506 -17.44 -31.51 -3.68
CA VAL A 506 -18.88 -31.21 -3.62
C VAL A 506 -19.17 -29.91 -4.35
N GLU A 507 -18.41 -28.85 -4.04
CA GLU A 507 -18.61 -27.55 -4.68
C GLU A 507 -18.30 -27.59 -6.18
N ALA A 508 -17.25 -28.30 -6.63
CA ALA A 508 -16.95 -28.44 -8.05
C ALA A 508 -18.10 -29.11 -8.82
N PHE A 509 -18.77 -30.11 -8.23
CA PHE A 509 -19.97 -30.70 -8.84
C PHE A 509 -21.16 -29.74 -8.84
N MET A 510 -21.30 -28.87 -7.83
CA MET A 510 -22.32 -27.82 -7.85
C MET A 510 -22.08 -26.79 -8.96
N LEU A 511 -20.84 -26.38 -9.15
CA LEU A 511 -20.45 -25.43 -10.20
C LEU A 511 -20.64 -26.07 -11.60
N GLN A 512 -20.26 -27.34 -11.77
CA GLN A 512 -20.56 -28.08 -12.99
C GLN A 512 -22.07 -28.21 -13.23
N ALA A 513 -22.86 -28.42 -12.16
CA ALA A 513 -24.31 -28.51 -12.27
C ALA A 513 -24.94 -27.20 -12.75
N GLU A 514 -24.48 -26.07 -12.21
CA GLU A 514 -24.91 -24.74 -12.62
C GLU A 514 -24.52 -24.44 -14.07
N LEU A 515 -23.28 -24.73 -14.45
CA LEU A 515 -22.78 -24.61 -15.82
C LEU A 515 -23.64 -25.42 -16.81
N ASP A 516 -23.92 -26.69 -16.48
CA ASP A 516 -24.74 -27.56 -17.33
C ASP A 516 -26.17 -27.02 -17.50
N ILE A 517 -26.77 -26.48 -16.43
CA ILE A 517 -28.10 -25.87 -16.48
C ILE A 517 -28.10 -24.63 -17.37
N LEU A 518 -27.09 -23.76 -17.22
CA LEU A 518 -26.94 -22.55 -18.03
C LEU A 518 -26.68 -22.85 -19.51
N LYS A 519 -25.96 -23.94 -19.81
CA LYS A 519 -25.78 -24.46 -21.19
C LYS A 519 -27.04 -25.14 -21.76
N GLY A 520 -28.10 -25.28 -20.97
CA GLY A 520 -29.35 -25.95 -21.38
C GLY A 520 -29.39 -27.47 -21.13
N SER A 521 -28.29 -28.06 -20.68
CA SER A 521 -28.14 -29.48 -20.32
C SER A 521 -28.68 -29.81 -18.92
N LYS A 522 -29.93 -29.39 -18.64
CA LYS A 522 -30.56 -29.49 -17.30
C LYS A 522 -30.53 -30.88 -16.68
N LYS A 523 -30.68 -31.95 -17.47
CA LYS A 523 -30.58 -33.34 -16.98
C LYS A 523 -29.21 -33.65 -16.39
N SER A 524 -28.14 -33.21 -17.07
CA SER A 524 -26.77 -33.34 -16.58
C SER A 524 -26.57 -32.53 -15.31
N GLY A 525 -27.10 -31.30 -15.29
CA GLY A 525 -27.00 -30.42 -14.13
C GLY A 525 -27.61 -31.01 -12.85
N TYR A 526 -28.87 -31.44 -12.88
CA TYR A 526 -29.48 -32.06 -11.70
C TYR A 526 -28.85 -33.41 -11.32
N SER A 527 -28.32 -34.15 -12.29
CA SER A 527 -27.50 -35.35 -12.02
C SER A 527 -26.21 -34.99 -11.25
N ASN A 528 -25.55 -33.89 -11.61
CA ASN A 528 -24.35 -33.42 -10.92
C ASN A 528 -24.64 -32.90 -9.51
N TYR A 529 -25.78 -32.22 -9.28
CA TYR A 529 -26.22 -31.93 -7.90
C TYR A 529 -26.46 -33.22 -7.09
N GLY A 530 -27.06 -34.25 -7.69
CA GLY A 530 -27.22 -35.56 -7.05
C GLY A 530 -25.89 -36.21 -6.68
N ARG A 531 -24.87 -36.10 -7.55
CA ARG A 531 -23.50 -36.57 -7.26
C ARG A 531 -22.86 -35.77 -6.12
N ALA A 532 -22.99 -34.45 -6.11
CA ALA A 532 -22.49 -33.60 -5.03
C ALA A 532 -23.06 -34.04 -3.67
N LEU A 533 -24.38 -34.25 -3.61
CA LEU A 533 -25.05 -34.74 -2.42
C LEU A 533 -24.55 -36.12 -1.99
N LYS A 534 -24.43 -37.05 -2.94
CA LYS A 534 -23.99 -38.42 -2.67
C LYS A 534 -22.58 -38.44 -2.07
N ILE A 535 -21.65 -37.64 -2.60
CA ILE A 535 -20.29 -37.51 -2.06
C ILE A 535 -20.33 -37.04 -0.61
N LEU A 536 -21.18 -36.07 -0.30
CA LEU A 536 -21.34 -35.56 1.05
C LEU A 536 -21.94 -36.60 2.01
N GLN A 537 -22.84 -37.47 1.53
CA GLN A 537 -23.45 -38.53 2.31
C GLN A 537 -22.49 -39.71 2.55
N ASP A 538 -21.67 -40.04 1.55
CA ASP A 538 -20.74 -41.16 1.58
C ASP A 538 -19.42 -40.82 2.31
N SER A 539 -19.14 -39.53 2.54
CA SER A 539 -17.86 -39.06 3.13
C SER A 539 -17.67 -39.42 4.60
N GLY A 540 -18.74 -39.70 5.35
CA GLY A 540 -18.67 -39.95 6.79
C GLY A 540 -18.19 -38.77 7.63
N LEU A 541 -18.08 -37.56 7.04
CA LEU A 541 -17.61 -36.37 7.74
C LEU A 541 -18.57 -35.92 8.85
N ASP A 542 -18.00 -35.32 9.89
CA ASP A 542 -18.77 -34.72 10.98
C ASP A 542 -19.62 -33.55 10.48
N MET A 543 -20.93 -33.64 10.70
CA MET A 543 -21.89 -32.60 10.34
C MET A 543 -21.86 -31.41 11.31
N SER A 544 -20.97 -31.40 12.31
CA SER A 544 -20.70 -30.21 13.13
C SER A 544 -20.04 -29.09 12.33
N TYR A 545 -19.26 -29.42 11.28
CA TYR A 545 -18.59 -28.44 10.44
C TYR A 545 -19.58 -27.57 9.65
N GLU A 546 -19.49 -26.25 9.83
CA GLU A 546 -20.41 -25.29 9.22
C GLU A 546 -20.33 -25.26 7.68
N ALA A 547 -19.12 -25.34 7.11
CA ALA A 547 -18.92 -25.35 5.65
C ALA A 547 -19.62 -26.56 4.99
N ILE A 548 -19.46 -27.75 5.58
CA ILE A 548 -20.10 -29.00 5.15
C ILE A 548 -21.63 -28.90 5.23
N ARG A 549 -22.18 -28.37 6.32
CA ARG A 549 -23.63 -28.12 6.45
C ARG A 549 -24.12 -27.11 5.42
N SER A 550 -23.40 -26.01 5.21
CA SER A 550 -23.78 -24.98 4.25
C SER A 550 -23.83 -25.54 2.81
N LEU A 551 -22.80 -26.28 2.40
CA LEU A 551 -22.77 -26.95 1.10
C LEU A 551 -23.90 -27.98 0.97
N GLY A 552 -24.10 -28.82 1.97
CA GLY A 552 -25.17 -29.82 1.97
C GLY A 552 -26.57 -29.19 1.88
N PHE A 553 -26.78 -28.08 2.60
CA PHE A 553 -28.01 -27.31 2.55
C PHE A 553 -28.26 -26.77 1.15
N GLU A 554 -27.26 -26.12 0.54
CA GLU A 554 -27.40 -25.54 -0.80
C GLU A 554 -27.65 -26.61 -1.87
N VAL A 555 -26.94 -27.76 -1.83
CA VAL A 555 -27.19 -28.87 -2.76
C VAL A 555 -28.61 -29.41 -2.60
N ALA A 556 -29.03 -29.69 -1.37
CA ALA A 556 -30.37 -30.20 -1.08
C ALA A 556 -31.46 -29.19 -1.49
N TYR A 557 -31.23 -27.90 -1.26
CA TYR A 557 -32.13 -26.84 -1.71
C TYR A 557 -32.25 -26.81 -3.24
N LYS A 558 -31.13 -26.84 -3.98
CA LYS A 558 -31.13 -26.86 -5.45
C LYS A 558 -31.89 -28.07 -6.00
N LEU A 559 -31.66 -29.26 -5.44
CA LEU A 559 -32.41 -30.47 -5.80
C LEU A 559 -33.90 -30.38 -5.46
N SER A 560 -34.26 -29.77 -4.32
CA SER A 560 -35.67 -29.57 -3.95
C SER A 560 -36.41 -28.62 -4.89
N SER A 561 -35.69 -27.65 -5.47
CA SER A 561 -36.23 -26.67 -6.41
C SER A 561 -36.23 -27.16 -7.87
N ALA A 562 -35.78 -28.38 -8.12
CA ALA A 562 -35.66 -28.92 -9.47
C ALA A 562 -37.05 -29.12 -10.13
N PRO A 563 -37.18 -28.83 -11.44
CA PRO A 563 -38.39 -29.12 -12.18
C PRO A 563 -38.79 -30.60 -12.13
N GLY A 564 -40.10 -30.87 -12.11
CA GLY A 564 -40.69 -32.20 -11.89
C GLY A 564 -40.28 -33.30 -12.87
N ASN A 565 -39.73 -32.94 -14.03
CA ASN A 565 -39.20 -33.86 -15.04
C ASN A 565 -37.77 -34.33 -14.76
N PHE A 566 -37.09 -33.73 -13.77
CA PHE A 566 -35.73 -34.12 -13.34
C PHE A 566 -35.73 -34.71 -11.93
N VAL A 567 -36.55 -34.17 -11.04
CA VAL A 567 -36.77 -34.69 -9.68
C VAL A 567 -38.27 -34.76 -9.46
N ASP A 568 -38.79 -35.93 -9.12
CA ASP A 568 -40.22 -36.07 -8.85
C ASP A 568 -40.62 -35.30 -7.57
N LYS A 569 -41.92 -35.01 -7.43
CA LYS A 569 -42.43 -34.16 -6.35
C LYS A 569 -42.15 -34.71 -4.95
N ILE A 570 -42.10 -36.04 -4.78
CA ILE A 570 -41.84 -36.66 -3.48
C ILE A 570 -40.35 -36.55 -3.16
N SER A 571 -39.48 -36.89 -4.11
CA SER A 571 -38.02 -36.72 -3.95
C SER A 571 -37.66 -35.25 -3.69
N ALA A 572 -38.29 -34.30 -4.38
CA ALA A 572 -38.08 -32.87 -4.18
C ALA A 572 -38.43 -32.43 -2.74
N ALA A 573 -39.54 -32.93 -2.19
CA ALA A 573 -39.94 -32.68 -0.81
C ALA A 573 -38.98 -33.34 0.19
N GLN A 574 -38.49 -34.56 -0.09
CA GLN A 574 -37.48 -35.23 0.73
C GLN A 574 -36.14 -34.46 0.75
N TYR A 575 -35.72 -33.88 -0.39
CA TYR A 575 -34.54 -33.01 -0.44
C TYR A 575 -34.75 -31.73 0.38
N ALA A 576 -35.94 -31.10 0.29
CA ALA A 576 -36.26 -29.93 1.11
C ALA A 576 -36.24 -30.26 2.61
N LEU A 577 -36.78 -31.41 3.01
CA LEU A 577 -36.74 -31.89 4.39
C LEU A 577 -35.30 -32.17 4.84
N MET A 578 -34.50 -32.83 4.02
CA MET A 578 -33.09 -33.13 4.31
C MET A 578 -32.25 -31.87 4.47
N ALA A 579 -32.51 -30.81 3.69
CA ALA A 579 -31.83 -29.53 3.86
C ALA A 579 -31.97 -29.01 5.30
N VAL A 580 -33.14 -29.21 5.92
CA VAL A 580 -33.42 -28.79 7.30
C VAL A 580 -32.90 -29.79 8.32
N THR A 581 -33.15 -31.08 8.12
CA THR A 581 -32.90 -32.09 9.16
C THR A 581 -31.45 -32.54 9.25
N LYS A 582 -30.75 -32.63 8.11
CA LYS A 582 -29.38 -33.16 8.05
C LYS A 582 -28.33 -32.05 7.93
N PHE A 583 -28.65 -30.98 7.21
CA PHE A 583 -27.70 -29.92 6.89
C PHE A 583 -28.06 -28.56 7.48
N GLY A 584 -29.10 -28.51 8.33
CA GLY A 584 -29.73 -27.28 8.77
C GLY A 584 -28.75 -26.24 9.32
N SER A 585 -28.57 -25.15 8.57
CA SER A 585 -28.16 -23.85 9.10
C SER A 585 -29.43 -23.01 9.28
N PHE A 586 -29.67 -22.53 10.51
CA PHE A 586 -30.91 -21.81 10.80
C PHE A 586 -31.04 -20.53 9.98
N HIS A 587 -29.91 -19.86 9.69
CA HIS A 587 -29.90 -18.67 8.85
C HIS A 587 -30.36 -18.98 7.42
N ASN A 588 -29.78 -20.01 6.80
CA ASN A 588 -30.14 -20.44 5.44
C ASN A 588 -31.59 -20.93 5.38
N LEU A 589 -32.05 -21.65 6.40
CA LEU A 589 -33.45 -22.07 6.55
C LEU A 589 -34.40 -20.88 6.52
N VAL A 590 -34.16 -19.85 7.34
CA VAL A 590 -35.04 -18.67 7.40
C VAL A 590 -35.08 -17.95 6.05
N ILE A 591 -33.95 -17.82 5.35
CA ILE A 591 -33.89 -17.16 4.04
C ILE A 591 -34.62 -17.97 2.96
N ARG A 592 -34.48 -19.30 2.97
CA ARG A 592 -35.03 -20.20 1.94
C ARG A 592 -36.36 -20.85 2.31
N PHE A 593 -36.94 -20.53 3.47
CA PHE A 593 -38.12 -21.21 4.01
C PHE A 593 -39.28 -21.26 3.01
N VAL A 594 -39.62 -20.15 2.34
CA VAL A 594 -40.72 -20.11 1.36
C VAL A 594 -40.45 -21.03 0.17
N GLY A 595 -39.22 -21.07 -0.33
CA GLY A 595 -38.82 -21.96 -1.44
C GLY A 595 -38.92 -23.44 -1.05
N LEU A 596 -38.36 -23.80 0.11
CA LEU A 596 -38.44 -25.14 0.67
C LEU A 596 -39.90 -25.56 0.92
N SER A 597 -40.71 -24.66 1.48
CA SER A 597 -42.14 -24.88 1.73
C SER A 597 -42.88 -25.22 0.44
N SER A 598 -42.62 -24.49 -0.64
CA SER A 598 -43.24 -24.76 -1.94
C SER A 598 -42.93 -26.17 -2.45
N SER A 599 -41.67 -26.62 -2.35
CA SER A 599 -41.26 -27.96 -2.76
C SER A 599 -41.98 -29.05 -1.96
N ILE A 600 -42.17 -28.83 -0.66
CA ILE A 600 -42.85 -29.77 0.23
C ILE A 600 -44.34 -29.81 -0.03
N THR A 601 -45.01 -28.66 -0.13
CA THR A 601 -46.45 -28.60 -0.44
C THR A 601 -46.77 -29.19 -1.81
N ASN A 602 -45.85 -29.11 -2.77
CA ASN A 602 -46.02 -29.70 -4.09
C ASN A 602 -46.11 -31.23 -4.07
N SER A 603 -45.55 -31.90 -3.05
CA SER A 603 -45.69 -33.36 -2.88
C SER A 603 -47.09 -33.80 -2.50
N GLN A 604 -47.89 -32.90 -1.91
CA GLN A 604 -49.20 -33.19 -1.31
C GLN A 604 -49.17 -34.31 -0.25
N SER A 605 -48.01 -34.64 0.32
CA SER A 605 -47.89 -35.60 1.44
C SER A 605 -48.13 -34.87 2.77
N PRO A 606 -49.18 -35.25 3.52
CA PRO A 606 -49.41 -34.76 4.88
C PRO A 606 -48.24 -35.01 5.82
N GLU A 607 -47.63 -36.19 5.73
CA GLU A 607 -46.54 -36.64 6.60
C GLU A 607 -45.29 -35.77 6.41
N LEU A 608 -44.90 -35.51 5.16
CA LEU A 608 -43.74 -34.66 4.86
C LEU A 608 -43.97 -33.20 5.26
N CYS A 609 -45.21 -32.69 5.13
CA CYS A 609 -45.55 -31.34 5.58
C CYS A 609 -45.46 -31.22 7.10
N LEU A 610 -45.99 -32.20 7.84
CA LEU A 610 -45.94 -32.21 9.29
C LEU A 610 -44.50 -32.37 9.80
N GLU A 611 -43.74 -33.31 9.23
CA GLU A 611 -42.35 -33.54 9.63
C GLU A 611 -41.49 -32.28 9.42
N PHE A 612 -41.66 -31.60 8.29
CA PHE A 612 -40.95 -30.35 8.01
C PHE A 612 -41.27 -29.24 9.02
N LEU A 613 -42.55 -29.00 9.30
CA LEU A 613 -42.96 -28.01 10.29
C LEU A 613 -42.41 -28.37 11.69
N ASN A 614 -42.52 -29.64 12.08
CA ASN A 614 -42.06 -30.11 13.37
C ASN A 614 -40.54 -29.93 13.54
N LYS A 615 -39.75 -30.30 12.53
CA LYS A 615 -38.29 -30.18 12.60
C LYS A 615 -37.81 -28.72 12.71
N ILE A 616 -38.57 -27.77 12.18
CA ILE A 616 -38.30 -26.34 12.36
C ILE A 616 -38.72 -25.87 13.76
N ALA A 617 -39.85 -26.36 14.26
CA ALA A 617 -40.32 -26.04 15.61
C ALA A 617 -39.36 -26.56 16.70
N GLN A 618 -38.75 -27.73 16.47
CA GLN A 618 -37.79 -28.37 17.37
C GLN A 618 -36.34 -27.95 17.11
N PHE A 619 -36.10 -26.91 16.30
CA PHE A 619 -34.74 -26.50 15.96
C PHE A 619 -33.99 -26.03 17.22
N PRO A 620 -32.76 -26.50 17.49
CA PRO A 620 -32.08 -26.31 18.78
C PRO A 620 -31.56 -24.88 19.07
N ASP A 621 -31.94 -23.86 18.29
CA ASP A 621 -31.54 -22.46 18.54
C ASP A 621 -32.68 -21.70 19.25
N PRO A 622 -32.48 -21.23 20.50
CA PRO A 622 -33.49 -20.50 21.25
C PRO A 622 -33.89 -19.16 20.61
N ARG A 623 -33.11 -18.65 19.64
CA ARG A 623 -33.38 -17.42 18.89
C ARG A 623 -34.16 -17.68 17.60
N ALA A 624 -34.54 -18.93 17.33
CA ALA A 624 -35.23 -19.34 16.11
C ALA A 624 -36.42 -18.43 15.76
N LEU A 625 -37.27 -18.17 16.76
CA LEU A 625 -38.42 -17.27 16.67
C LEU A 625 -38.00 -15.85 16.22
N SER A 626 -36.98 -15.28 16.85
CA SER A 626 -36.51 -13.91 16.59
C SER A 626 -35.98 -13.73 15.17
N TYR A 627 -35.30 -14.73 14.60
CA TYR A 627 -34.79 -14.65 13.23
C TYR A 627 -35.92 -14.61 12.19
N PHE A 628 -36.94 -15.47 12.32
CA PHE A 628 -38.12 -15.40 11.44
C PHE A 628 -38.81 -14.04 11.54
N ILE A 629 -39.01 -13.53 12.76
CA ILE A 629 -39.62 -12.21 13.00
C ILE A 629 -38.81 -11.09 12.35
N ASN A 630 -37.49 -11.12 12.50
CA ASN A 630 -36.60 -10.08 11.98
C ASN A 630 -36.41 -10.14 10.47
N TYR A 631 -36.50 -11.32 9.85
CA TYR A 631 -36.38 -11.48 8.40
C TYR A 631 -37.70 -11.19 7.70
N TYR A 632 -38.78 -11.88 8.08
CA TYR A 632 -40.08 -11.76 7.42
C TYR A 632 -40.88 -10.53 7.86
N GLY A 633 -40.60 -9.96 9.04
CA GLY A 633 -41.21 -8.73 9.53
C GLY A 633 -40.65 -7.44 8.92
N ARG A 634 -39.73 -7.51 7.95
CA ARG A 634 -39.12 -6.33 7.31
C ARG A 634 -40.09 -5.58 6.40
N SER A 635 -41.00 -6.32 5.77
CA SER A 635 -41.97 -5.79 4.82
C SER A 635 -43.26 -6.62 4.85
N TYR A 636 -44.36 -6.03 4.39
CA TYR A 636 -45.59 -6.78 4.22
C TYR A 636 -45.44 -7.92 3.20
N ARG A 637 -44.71 -7.68 2.10
CA ARG A 637 -44.49 -8.70 1.05
C ARG A 637 -43.83 -9.96 1.61
N SER A 638 -42.82 -9.79 2.46
CA SER A 638 -42.15 -10.92 3.12
C SER A 638 -43.08 -11.60 4.13
N ALA A 639 -43.85 -10.83 4.90
CA ALA A 639 -44.80 -11.38 5.87
C ALA A 639 -45.93 -12.18 5.19
N ASP A 640 -46.49 -11.69 4.08
CA ASP A 640 -47.50 -12.39 3.28
C ASP A 640 -46.96 -13.68 2.66
N ALA A 641 -45.70 -13.67 2.19
CA ALA A 641 -45.05 -14.87 1.67
C ALA A 641 -44.89 -15.95 2.75
N LEU A 642 -44.49 -15.56 3.96
CA LEU A 642 -44.40 -16.47 5.11
C LEU A 642 -45.78 -17.01 5.50
N LEU A 643 -46.77 -16.13 5.64
CA LEU A 643 -48.15 -16.51 5.99
C LEU A 643 -48.71 -17.51 4.98
N SER A 644 -48.55 -17.23 3.68
CA SER A 644 -49.02 -18.11 2.61
C SER A 644 -48.35 -19.48 2.67
N ALA A 645 -47.02 -19.52 2.86
CA ALA A 645 -46.27 -20.77 2.96
C ALA A 645 -46.70 -21.60 4.19
N VAL A 646 -46.81 -20.99 5.36
CA VAL A 646 -47.24 -21.66 6.59
C VAL A 646 -48.68 -22.14 6.48
N LEU A 647 -49.60 -21.34 5.93
CA LEU A 647 -50.99 -21.72 5.72
C LEU A 647 -51.10 -22.94 4.81
N MET A 648 -50.39 -22.95 3.68
CA MET A 648 -50.40 -24.09 2.75
C MET A 648 -49.82 -25.36 3.39
N LEU A 649 -48.68 -25.26 4.07
CA LEU A 649 -48.08 -26.40 4.79
C LEU A 649 -49.02 -26.94 5.86
N SER A 650 -49.59 -26.05 6.68
CA SER A 650 -50.47 -26.44 7.78
C SER A 650 -51.76 -27.09 7.29
N ASN A 651 -52.34 -26.59 6.19
CA ASN A 651 -53.57 -27.16 5.62
C ASN A 651 -53.39 -28.61 5.12
N ILE A 652 -52.20 -28.94 4.61
CA ILE A 652 -51.86 -30.30 4.19
C ILE A 652 -51.50 -31.16 5.41
N ALA A 653 -50.67 -30.63 6.33
CA ALA A 653 -50.22 -31.33 7.53
C ALA A 653 -51.34 -31.68 8.51
N ALA A 654 -52.41 -30.87 8.58
CA ALA A 654 -53.56 -31.11 9.46
C ALA A 654 -54.32 -32.42 9.18
N ARG A 655 -54.02 -33.10 8.06
CA ARG A 655 -54.62 -34.39 7.69
C ARG A 655 -53.93 -35.59 8.35
N VAL A 656 -52.85 -35.38 9.11
CA VAL A 656 -52.12 -36.44 9.82
C VAL A 656 -52.75 -36.67 11.20
N ASP A 657 -53.01 -37.93 11.53
CA ASP A 657 -53.53 -38.36 12.83
C ASP A 657 -52.44 -38.39 13.94
N ASP A 658 -51.67 -37.30 14.10
CA ASP A 658 -50.67 -37.10 15.16
C ASP A 658 -50.87 -35.75 15.85
N TYR A 659 -51.96 -35.66 16.61
CA TYR A 659 -52.42 -34.42 17.25
C TYR A 659 -51.36 -33.72 18.13
N PRO A 660 -50.56 -34.43 18.96
CA PRO A 660 -49.50 -33.78 19.74
C PRO A 660 -48.46 -33.06 18.87
N VAL A 661 -47.99 -33.69 17.80
CA VAL A 661 -46.98 -33.11 16.90
C VAL A 661 -47.55 -31.97 16.08
N VAL A 662 -48.81 -32.10 15.61
CA VAL A 662 -49.54 -31.03 14.92
C VAL A 662 -49.66 -29.80 15.83
N MET A 663 -50.07 -30.01 17.09
CA MET A 663 -50.22 -28.97 18.10
C MET A 663 -48.91 -28.24 18.40
N GLU A 664 -47.83 -28.98 18.61
CA GLU A 664 -46.50 -28.42 18.87
C GLU A 664 -46.01 -27.57 17.69
N SER A 665 -46.09 -28.13 16.48
CA SER A 665 -45.63 -27.48 15.24
C SER A 665 -46.41 -26.21 14.97
N PHE A 666 -47.75 -26.27 15.03
CA PHE A 666 -48.60 -25.12 14.77
C PHE A 666 -48.49 -24.08 15.88
N GLY A 667 -48.30 -24.50 17.13
CA GLY A 667 -48.01 -23.59 18.26
C GLY A 667 -46.75 -22.76 18.04
N PHE A 668 -45.67 -23.36 17.53
CA PHE A 668 -44.45 -22.63 17.17
C PHE A 668 -44.73 -21.58 16.08
N PHE A 669 -45.36 -21.97 14.96
CA PHE A 669 -45.64 -21.05 13.86
C PHE A 669 -46.70 -20.00 14.20
N SER A 670 -47.60 -20.27 15.15
CA SER A 670 -48.52 -19.30 15.74
C SER A 670 -47.75 -18.14 16.38
N ASN A 671 -46.72 -18.46 17.17
CA ASN A 671 -45.85 -17.45 17.79
C ASN A 671 -45.02 -16.68 16.75
N VAL A 672 -44.46 -17.37 15.75
CA VAL A 672 -43.70 -16.75 14.66
C VAL A 672 -44.55 -15.72 13.91
N LEU A 673 -45.73 -16.12 13.43
CA LEU A 673 -46.60 -15.25 12.65
C LEU A 673 -47.15 -14.09 13.48
N GLY A 674 -47.50 -14.33 14.75
CA GLY A 674 -47.90 -13.27 15.68
C GLY A 674 -46.80 -12.21 15.88
N GLY A 675 -45.53 -12.65 16.00
CA GLY A 675 -44.38 -11.75 16.09
C GLY A 675 -44.11 -10.97 14.80
N VAL A 676 -44.18 -11.64 13.64
CA VAL A 676 -44.02 -11.01 12.32
C VAL A 676 -45.08 -9.94 12.09
N ALA A 677 -46.35 -10.24 12.38
CA ALA A 677 -47.45 -9.29 12.26
C ALA A 677 -47.23 -8.05 13.13
N LYS A 678 -46.85 -8.22 14.40
CA LYS A 678 -46.49 -7.09 15.29
C LYS A 678 -45.36 -6.23 14.72
N SER A 679 -44.34 -6.86 14.12
CA SER A 679 -43.19 -6.18 13.51
C SER A 679 -43.60 -5.33 12.29
N VAL A 680 -44.44 -5.89 11.41
CA VAL A 680 -44.95 -5.18 10.22
C VAL A 680 -45.88 -4.03 10.62
N SER A 681 -46.79 -4.22 11.57
CA SER A 681 -47.72 -3.18 12.03
C SER A 681 -46.99 -1.96 12.60
N ARG A 682 -45.86 -2.16 13.30
CA ARG A 682 -45.02 -1.06 13.81
C ARG A 682 -44.40 -0.21 12.71
N ARG A 683 -44.20 -0.75 11.50
CA ARG A 683 -43.53 -0.10 10.38
C ARG A 683 -44.46 0.72 9.47
N ARG A 684 -45.78 0.75 9.73
CA ARG A 684 -46.79 1.60 9.06
C ARG A 684 -46.74 1.56 7.51
N GLN A 685 -46.49 0.40 6.91
CA GLN A 685 -46.51 0.26 5.44
C GLN A 685 -47.95 0.32 4.90
N VAL A 686 -48.16 1.07 3.80
CA VAL A 686 -49.48 1.23 3.16
C VAL A 686 -49.73 0.09 2.18
N LEU A 687 -50.89 -0.53 2.28
CA LEU A 687 -51.36 -1.59 1.38
C LEU A 687 -52.48 -1.09 0.51
N ASN A 688 -52.55 -1.58 -0.73
CA ASN A 688 -53.74 -1.35 -1.53
C ASN A 688 -54.90 -2.23 -1.04
N THR A 689 -56.13 -1.84 -1.36
CA THR A 689 -57.37 -2.47 -0.87
C THR A 689 -57.42 -3.97 -1.18
N LYS A 690 -56.90 -4.39 -2.35
CA LYS A 690 -56.91 -5.79 -2.78
C LYS A 690 -55.92 -6.64 -1.99
N GLN A 691 -54.70 -6.14 -1.78
CA GLN A 691 -53.65 -6.81 -1.00
C GLN A 691 -54.02 -6.95 0.46
N LYS A 692 -54.71 -5.94 1.01
CA LYS A 692 -55.22 -5.98 2.39
C LYS A 692 -56.28 -7.06 2.57
N ALA A 693 -57.28 -7.11 1.68
CA ALA A 693 -58.35 -8.12 1.74
C ALA A 693 -57.82 -9.56 1.59
N ASP A 694 -56.88 -9.79 0.65
CA ASP A 694 -56.26 -11.12 0.44
C ASP A 694 -55.52 -11.62 1.69
N TYR A 695 -54.74 -10.74 2.32
CA TYR A 695 -53.99 -11.07 3.52
C TYR A 695 -54.89 -11.28 4.73
N GLU A 696 -55.91 -10.43 4.92
CA GLU A 696 -56.90 -10.61 5.98
C GLU A 696 -57.62 -11.96 5.85
N ARG A 697 -57.96 -12.37 4.62
CA ARG A 697 -58.54 -13.68 4.36
C ARG A 697 -57.61 -14.83 4.78
N LYS A 698 -56.33 -14.80 4.37
CA LYS A 698 -55.34 -15.83 4.75
C LYS A 698 -55.17 -15.94 6.27
N TRP A 699 -55.26 -14.82 7.00
CA TRP A 699 -55.23 -14.81 8.45
C TRP A 699 -56.45 -15.51 9.07
N VAL A 700 -57.64 -15.23 8.55
CA VAL A 700 -58.87 -15.89 9.01
C VAL A 700 -58.81 -17.39 8.74
N ASP A 701 -58.36 -17.78 7.55
CA ASP A 701 -58.19 -19.19 7.17
C ASP A 701 -57.21 -19.91 8.11
N LEU A 702 -56.08 -19.28 8.42
CA LEU A 702 -55.09 -19.85 9.34
C LEU A 702 -55.62 -19.97 10.78
N ILE A 703 -56.26 -18.92 11.30
CA ILE A 703 -56.82 -18.93 12.67
C ILE A 703 -57.86 -20.03 12.80
N THR A 704 -58.73 -20.17 11.78
CA THR A 704 -59.78 -21.20 11.75
C THR A 704 -59.17 -22.59 11.74
N LEU A 705 -58.15 -22.82 10.90
CA LEU A 705 -57.43 -24.08 10.83
C LEU A 705 -56.76 -24.43 12.18
N TYR A 706 -56.04 -23.48 12.78
CA TYR A 706 -55.28 -23.71 14.01
C TYR A 706 -56.21 -23.96 15.20
N ALA A 707 -57.31 -23.21 15.30
CA ALA A 707 -58.34 -23.44 16.30
C ALA A 707 -58.99 -24.82 16.14
N GLY A 708 -59.26 -25.25 14.90
CA GLY A 708 -59.80 -26.58 14.59
C GLY A 708 -58.86 -27.73 14.99
N CYS A 709 -57.54 -27.49 14.99
CA CYS A 709 -56.53 -28.44 15.47
C CYS A 709 -56.25 -28.35 16.98
N GLY A 710 -56.90 -27.43 17.70
CA GLY A 710 -56.77 -27.27 19.16
C GLY A 710 -55.68 -26.28 19.62
N VAL A 711 -55.02 -25.57 18.71
CA VAL A 711 -53.88 -24.67 19.00
C VAL A 711 -54.37 -23.39 19.66
N ASP A 712 -53.62 -22.84 20.62
CA ASP A 712 -53.93 -21.51 21.18
C ASP A 712 -53.70 -20.42 20.11
N VAL A 713 -54.80 -19.80 19.67
CA VAL A 713 -54.82 -18.74 18.65
C VAL A 713 -54.89 -17.33 19.24
N ASN A 714 -54.87 -17.15 20.57
CA ASN A 714 -54.99 -15.83 21.21
C ASN A 714 -53.93 -14.83 20.70
N ALA A 715 -52.71 -15.31 20.48
CA ALA A 715 -51.61 -14.50 19.93
C ALA A 715 -51.87 -14.05 18.48
N LEU A 716 -52.44 -14.94 17.65
CA LEU A 716 -52.80 -14.66 16.26
C LEU A 716 -54.01 -13.72 16.18
N GLU A 717 -55.05 -13.95 16.98
CA GLU A 717 -56.22 -13.06 17.06
C GLU A 717 -55.84 -11.66 17.54
N SER A 718 -54.95 -11.55 18.53
CA SER A 718 -54.43 -10.27 19.00
C SER A 718 -53.63 -9.56 17.92
N ALA A 719 -52.79 -10.29 17.17
CA ALA A 719 -51.99 -9.71 16.09
C ALA A 719 -52.85 -9.26 14.90
N TYR A 720 -53.87 -10.02 14.53
CA TYR A 720 -54.86 -9.68 13.51
C TYR A 720 -55.61 -8.37 13.84
N LYS A 721 -56.06 -8.22 15.10
CA LYS A 721 -56.77 -7.01 15.58
C LYS A 721 -55.94 -5.73 15.54
N TYR A 722 -54.60 -5.81 15.51
CA TYR A 722 -53.73 -4.65 15.34
C TYR A 722 -53.65 -4.16 13.87
N GLY A 723 -54.18 -4.92 12.90
CA GLY A 723 -54.14 -4.60 11.47
C GLY A 723 -55.51 -4.45 10.78
N SER A 724 -56.59 -5.01 11.34
CA SER A 724 -57.96 -4.96 10.79
C SER A 724 -58.91 -4.21 11.73
N ALA A 725 -60.01 -3.67 11.18
CA ALA A 725 -61.07 -3.01 11.95
C ALA A 725 -62.13 -3.97 12.53
N LEU A 726 -61.94 -5.28 12.34
CA LEU A 726 -62.88 -6.35 12.69
C LEU A 726 -62.20 -7.36 13.61
N SER A 727 -62.88 -7.82 14.66
CA SER A 727 -62.34 -8.88 15.50
C SER A 727 -62.38 -10.23 14.77
N ALA A 728 -61.38 -11.10 15.00
CA ALA A 728 -61.34 -12.43 14.38
C ALA A 728 -62.63 -13.26 14.64
N ARG A 729 -63.27 -13.06 15.80
CA ARG A 729 -64.57 -13.67 16.14
C ARG A 729 -65.73 -13.18 15.28
N GLU A 730 -65.70 -11.94 14.80
CA GLU A 730 -66.71 -11.40 13.87
C GLU A 730 -66.46 -11.87 12.44
N ALA A 731 -65.19 -12.01 12.02
CA ALA A 731 -64.83 -12.52 10.70
C ALA A 731 -65.16 -14.01 10.51
N ILE A 732 -64.91 -14.84 11.53
CA ILE A 732 -65.29 -16.27 11.53
C ILE A 732 -66.83 -16.43 11.45
N LYS A 733 -67.57 -15.51 12.09
CA LYS A 733 -69.04 -15.50 12.03
C LYS A 733 -69.57 -15.14 10.63
N PHE A 734 -68.91 -14.20 9.95
CA PHE A 734 -69.21 -13.83 8.56
C PHE A 734 -68.89 -14.95 7.56
N ALA A 735 -67.76 -15.65 7.71
CA ALA A 735 -67.38 -16.73 6.79
C ALA A 735 -68.27 -17.99 6.91
N GLY A 736 -68.93 -18.19 8.07
CA GLY A 736 -69.91 -19.25 8.26
C GLY A 736 -71.27 -19.01 7.59
N GLU A 737 -71.60 -17.75 7.26
CA GLU A 737 -72.89 -17.41 6.63
C GLU A 737 -72.88 -17.57 5.09
N ASP A 738 -71.70 -17.62 4.44
CA ASP A 738 -71.57 -17.77 2.97
C ASP A 738 -71.61 -19.23 2.47
N ASN A 739 -71.65 -20.24 3.36
CA ASN A 739 -71.79 -21.66 2.98
C ASN A 739 -73.25 -22.17 2.99
N GLU A 740 -74.23 -21.27 3.18
CA GLU A 740 -75.67 -21.57 3.16
C GLU A 740 -76.45 -20.84 2.04
N GLN A 741 -75.79 -20.45 0.94
CA GLN A 741 -76.47 -19.98 -0.29
C GLN A 741 -76.06 -20.73 -1.55
#